data_AF-A0A819BNA9-F1
#
_entry.id   AF-A0A819BNA9-F1
#
_cell.length_a   1.000
_cell.length_b   1.000
_cell.length_c   1.000
_cell.angle_alpha   90.00
_cell.angle_beta   90.00
_cell.angle_gamma   90.00
#
_symmetry.space_group_name_H-M   'P 1'
#
loop_
_entity.id
_entity.type
_entity.pdbx_description
1 polymer ?
#
loop_
_entity_poly.entity_id
_entity_poly.type
_entity_poly.pdbx_seq_one_letter_code
_entity_poly.pdbx_strand_id
1 'polypeptide(L)'
;MVDKLIVGHTNEDNILLSYEKIEQLKLSKNDIVIVKGKKRERICVVKHGLAYADNIIQMNCFVRNNLRVQLGDIVSIERCQDIKYGTRILVLPIDDTVQGITGNLVEVYLKPYFNESNRTVHEGDVFIVHAAMHAVQFKVIETEPSPSCIVTPATVIHCYPIKGEEEISLNKIGYDDIGGVRKQLAQIKEMVELSLIHPQLYKTVDVKLPRSILLYGPPGTGKTLIARAVANETGAFFCLINGSEIMSKLAVESESNLRKAFEEAEKNSRAIIFINELDAIAPKHEKTHGEVERRIVSQLLTLMDGVKQCSHVIVMAATNQRNSVNPALRRFDLEVDIGIPDAAGRLEILYIHTRNMKLNDVDLVQIANDTHGYVGADLASLFAKAVVQQIKEKKRLLNSLTITQDNFRLAFNQSNPSALSEIVVEKPTTTWDDIGGSKNVKRELQKHIQYNAGYPKKFIEFDKISSSGILFYGPPGCGKKLLAKAMATECGADFISVKGSQLLTMWFGESDTTVRDIFDKARQAAPCVLFIDELDVIAKSHGDSADDGSGVTDRAINQILTEIDGINIKKNVFIVGATNRPDIIDSTIFRPGRLDQLIYIPLPDYQSRVDIIETLTKLMVVQDVDINYLAEGTEGASGLDLTKMSKQACLLATRDTTTMNSDQPAPVPEIRREDFEEAMKSARRSVSDKQIRKYELLGIFLFYRILKTGKDSRFDHMRNSPFKLFITWMMQDIWVIMTLLPTFYLNQKQIDKPLIKTDYIGWSIWLFAFIFEIIADKQKMSFKNNPNNKSKFIDIGLWKYSRHRNYFGEICTWLGLYISSSHILVGYERLFGIFSPIFVTLIISFLSGITILEKQAMKIYGNDPTYHIYRKQTPVLIPFINFP
;
A
#
# COMPACT_ATOMS: atom_id res chain seq x y z
N MET A 1 -7.48 -9.72 57.44
CA MET A 1 -7.37 -8.34 56.93
C MET A 1 -8.31 -8.25 55.74
N VAL A 2 -9.25 -7.30 55.77
CA VAL A 2 -10.19 -7.06 54.68
C VAL A 2 -9.64 -5.89 53.89
N ASP A 3 -9.18 -6.11 52.67
CA ASP A 3 -8.64 -5.05 51.83
C ASP A 3 -9.60 -4.74 50.69
N LYS A 4 -9.72 -3.46 50.30
CA LYS A 4 -10.69 -2.98 49.30
C LYS A 4 -9.98 -2.70 47.98
N LEU A 5 -10.42 -3.38 46.92
CA LEU A 5 -9.80 -3.33 45.60
C LEU A 5 -10.82 -2.93 44.53
N ILE A 6 -10.36 -2.24 43.50
CA ILE A 6 -11.16 -1.79 42.35
C ILE A 6 -11.19 -2.90 41.30
N VAL A 7 -12.39 -3.26 40.84
CA VAL A 7 -12.60 -4.32 39.86
C VAL A 7 -12.06 -3.91 38.48
N GLY A 8 -11.09 -4.68 37.98
CA GLY A 8 -10.51 -4.60 36.65
C GLY A 8 -10.87 -5.82 35.77
N HIS A 9 -10.39 -5.79 34.53
CA HIS A 9 -10.70 -6.80 33.51
C HIS A 9 -9.53 -7.76 33.27
N THR A 10 -9.79 -9.07 33.22
CA THR A 10 -8.88 -10.10 32.66
C THR A 10 -9.68 -11.14 31.88
N ASN A 11 -9.00 -11.88 31.03
CA ASN A 11 -9.58 -12.99 30.26
C ASN A 11 -9.40 -14.34 30.98
N GLU A 12 -8.68 -14.35 32.11
CA GLU A 12 -8.47 -15.57 32.91
C GLU A 12 -9.64 -15.88 33.84
N ASP A 13 -9.94 -17.17 34.02
CA ASP A 13 -10.93 -17.66 35.00
C ASP A 13 -10.56 -17.38 36.46
N ASN A 14 -9.29 -17.07 36.71
CA ASN A 14 -8.75 -16.79 38.03
C ASN A 14 -8.61 -15.28 38.24
N ILE A 15 -8.46 -14.89 39.50
CA ILE A 15 -8.25 -13.50 39.84
C ILE A 15 -6.77 -13.16 39.75
N LEU A 16 -6.43 -12.06 39.09
CA LEU A 16 -5.06 -11.55 39.01
C LEU A 16 -4.86 -10.36 39.94
N LEU A 17 -3.78 -10.42 40.72
CA LEU A 17 -3.30 -9.35 41.59
C LEU A 17 -1.83 -9.02 41.25
N SER A 18 -1.40 -7.78 41.55
CA SER A 18 0.00 -7.38 41.43
C SER A 18 0.88 -8.16 42.41
N TYR A 19 2.15 -8.33 42.08
CA TYR A 19 3.12 -9.00 42.95
C TYR A 19 3.21 -8.31 44.32
N GLU A 20 3.32 -6.98 44.33
CA GLU A 20 3.41 -6.19 45.55
C GLU A 20 2.15 -6.35 46.42
N LYS A 21 0.96 -6.40 45.80
CA LYS A 21 -0.29 -6.59 46.54
C LYS A 21 -0.41 -7.98 47.16
N ILE A 22 0.05 -9.01 46.46
CA ILE A 22 0.10 -10.39 46.97
C ILE A 22 1.01 -10.48 48.20
N GLU A 23 2.19 -9.83 48.16
CA GLU A 23 3.08 -9.75 49.33
C GLU A 23 2.46 -8.97 50.49
N GLN A 24 1.83 -7.82 50.23
CA GLN A 24 1.12 -7.03 51.26
C GLN A 24 0.03 -7.85 51.96
N LEU A 25 -0.75 -8.62 51.20
CA LEU A 25 -1.82 -9.46 51.71
C LEU A 25 -1.32 -10.78 52.31
N LYS A 26 0.00 -11.06 52.25
CA LYS A 26 0.63 -12.31 52.69
C LYS A 26 0.00 -13.55 52.05
N LEU A 27 -0.32 -13.44 50.76
CA LEU A 27 -0.86 -14.52 49.94
C LEU A 27 0.26 -15.16 49.10
N SER A 28 0.07 -16.42 48.73
CA SER A 28 0.95 -17.14 47.79
C SER A 28 0.27 -17.38 46.44
N LYS A 29 1.05 -17.73 45.41
CA LYS A 29 0.51 -18.13 44.11
C LYS A 29 -0.41 -19.35 44.27
N ASN A 30 -1.62 -19.27 43.70
CA ASN A 30 -2.68 -20.26 43.82
C ASN A 30 -3.34 -20.35 45.21
N ASP A 31 -3.10 -19.38 46.11
CA ASP A 31 -3.89 -19.29 47.34
C ASP A 31 -5.37 -19.01 47.00
N ILE A 32 -6.24 -19.49 47.88
CA ILE A 32 -7.68 -19.38 47.75
C ILE A 32 -8.18 -18.25 48.65
N VAL A 33 -8.95 -17.35 48.07
CA VAL A 33 -9.47 -16.15 48.72
C VAL A 33 -10.98 -16.07 48.58
N ILE A 34 -11.61 -15.44 49.56
CA ILE A 34 -13.02 -15.05 49.50
C ILE A 34 -13.06 -13.63 48.97
N VAL A 35 -13.78 -13.43 47.87
CA VAL A 35 -14.05 -12.11 47.29
C VAL A 35 -15.50 -11.76 47.55
N LYS A 36 -15.72 -10.66 48.26
CA LYS A 36 -17.04 -10.14 48.61
C LYS A 36 -17.37 -8.95 47.71
N GLY A 37 -18.43 -9.09 46.92
CA GLY A 37 -19.05 -8.01 46.15
C GLY A 37 -20.13 -7.28 46.95
N LYS A 38 -21.00 -6.54 46.26
CA LYS A 38 -22.08 -5.75 46.92
C LYS A 38 -23.15 -6.61 47.58
N LYS A 39 -23.46 -7.79 47.02
CA LYS A 39 -24.57 -8.66 47.45
C LYS A 39 -24.23 -10.14 47.53
N ARG A 40 -23.10 -10.56 46.98
CA ARG A 40 -22.64 -11.96 46.94
C ARG A 40 -21.16 -12.05 47.26
N GLU A 41 -20.75 -13.19 47.77
CA GLU A 41 -19.36 -13.56 47.96
C GLU A 41 -19.04 -14.84 47.19
N ARG A 42 -17.78 -15.01 46.80
CA ARG A 42 -17.33 -16.17 46.04
C ARG A 42 -15.90 -16.52 46.42
N ILE A 43 -15.58 -17.81 46.37
CA ILE A 43 -14.22 -18.31 46.51
C ILE A 43 -13.51 -18.31 45.15
N CYS A 44 -12.32 -17.71 45.09
CA CYS A 44 -11.52 -17.60 43.87
C CYS A 44 -10.05 -17.95 44.13
N VAL A 45 -9.35 -18.39 43.09
CA VAL A 45 -7.91 -18.67 43.14
C VAL A 45 -7.14 -17.42 42.70
N VAL A 46 -6.09 -17.07 43.45
CA VAL A 46 -5.21 -15.93 43.16
C VAL A 46 -4.06 -16.36 42.26
N LYS A 47 -3.85 -15.62 41.18
CA LYS A 47 -2.69 -15.72 40.30
C LYS A 47 -1.95 -14.38 40.20
N HIS A 48 -0.69 -14.46 39.80
CA HIS A 48 0.14 -13.27 39.57
C HIS A 48 -0.24 -12.60 38.25
N GLY A 49 -0.61 -11.33 38.31
CA GLY A 49 -0.73 -10.46 37.14
C GLY A 49 0.58 -9.68 36.91
N LEU A 50 1.06 -9.68 35.67
CA LEU A 50 2.19 -8.83 35.27
C LEU A 50 1.65 -7.42 34.92
N ALA A 51 2.21 -6.39 35.55
CA ALA A 51 2.01 -4.97 35.22
C ALA A 51 0.61 -4.36 35.51
N TYR A 52 0.14 -4.43 36.76
CA TYR A 52 -1.08 -3.74 37.21
C TYR A 52 -0.85 -2.92 38.48
N ALA A 53 -1.65 -1.87 38.66
CA ALA A 53 -1.62 -1.05 39.87
C ALA A 53 -2.12 -1.86 41.09
N ASP A 54 -1.53 -1.63 42.26
CA ASP A 54 -1.75 -2.44 43.49
C ASP A 54 -3.18 -2.38 44.03
N ASN A 55 -3.96 -1.40 43.59
CA ASN A 55 -5.34 -1.20 44.03
C ASN A 55 -6.36 -1.91 43.11
N ILE A 56 -5.92 -2.62 42.08
CA ILE A 56 -6.79 -3.23 41.07
C ILE A 56 -6.80 -4.76 41.23
N ILE A 57 -7.99 -5.34 41.24
CA ILE A 57 -8.23 -6.78 41.19
C ILE A 57 -8.84 -7.15 39.85
N GLN A 58 -8.13 -7.93 39.04
CA GLN A 58 -8.66 -8.32 37.74
C GLN A 58 -9.44 -9.61 37.82
N MET A 59 -10.63 -9.60 37.24
CA MET A 59 -11.52 -10.75 37.15
C MET A 59 -12.18 -10.78 35.77
N ASN A 60 -12.45 -11.97 35.25
CA ASN A 60 -13.19 -12.11 34.00
C ASN A 60 -14.69 -11.79 34.15
N CYS A 61 -15.39 -11.70 33.03
CA CYS A 61 -16.81 -11.35 33.00
C CYS A 61 -17.68 -12.34 33.81
N PHE A 62 -17.34 -13.63 33.83
CA PHE A 62 -18.08 -14.65 34.61
C PHE A 62 -17.94 -14.45 36.12
N VAL A 63 -16.71 -14.19 36.60
CA VAL A 63 -16.46 -13.89 38.02
C VAL A 63 -17.19 -12.60 38.43
N ARG A 64 -17.14 -11.55 37.59
CA ARG A 64 -17.88 -10.29 37.81
C ARG A 64 -19.39 -10.52 37.91
N ASN A 65 -19.95 -11.27 36.96
CA ASN A 65 -21.39 -11.54 36.89
C ASN A 65 -21.88 -12.36 38.10
N ASN A 66 -21.12 -13.36 38.54
CA ASN A 66 -21.47 -14.16 39.72
C ASN A 66 -21.44 -13.32 41.02
N LEU A 67 -20.47 -12.42 41.14
CA LEU A 67 -20.36 -11.47 42.26
C LEU A 67 -21.35 -10.29 42.18
N ARG A 68 -22.04 -10.13 41.04
CA ARG A 68 -22.93 -8.99 40.73
C ARG A 68 -22.20 -7.64 40.85
N VAL A 69 -20.97 -7.57 40.34
CA VAL A 69 -20.13 -6.37 40.32
C VAL A 69 -19.79 -5.96 38.89
N GLN A 70 -19.60 -4.66 38.67
CA GLN A 70 -19.18 -4.10 37.38
C GLN A 70 -17.72 -3.66 37.43
N LEU A 71 -17.13 -3.33 36.26
CA LEU A 71 -15.82 -2.69 36.23
C LEU A 71 -15.85 -1.39 37.04
N GLY A 72 -14.78 -1.10 37.78
CA GLY A 72 -14.69 0.07 38.66
C GLY A 72 -15.44 -0.04 40.00
N ASP A 73 -16.23 -1.10 40.24
CA ASP A 73 -16.80 -1.35 41.57
C ASP A 73 -15.70 -1.72 42.57
N ILE A 74 -16.00 -1.53 43.86
CA ILE A 74 -15.11 -1.91 44.96
C ILE A 74 -15.53 -3.28 45.50
N VAL A 75 -14.58 -4.20 45.59
CA VAL A 75 -14.73 -5.50 46.23
C VAL A 75 -13.78 -5.63 47.41
N SER A 76 -14.13 -6.47 48.37
CA SER A 76 -13.21 -6.81 49.47
C SER A 76 -12.67 -8.22 49.33
N ILE A 77 -11.38 -8.38 49.61
CA ILE A 77 -10.67 -9.67 49.57
C ILE A 77 -10.30 -10.12 50.99
N GLU A 78 -10.54 -11.40 51.27
CA GLU A 78 -10.22 -12.06 52.54
C GLU A 78 -9.57 -13.42 52.28
N ARG A 79 -8.63 -13.82 53.14
CA ARG A 79 -7.99 -15.13 53.03
C ARG A 79 -8.96 -16.22 53.47
N CYS A 80 -9.14 -17.25 52.66
CA CYS A 80 -9.93 -18.42 53.04
C CYS A 80 -9.07 -19.35 53.90
N GLN A 81 -9.45 -19.58 55.16
CA GLN A 81 -8.71 -20.49 56.07
C GLN A 81 -9.25 -21.93 56.02
N ASP A 82 -10.55 -22.10 55.74
CA ASP A 82 -11.22 -23.41 55.68
C ASP A 82 -11.49 -23.83 54.23
N ILE A 83 -10.45 -24.38 53.60
CA ILE A 83 -10.56 -24.92 52.24
C ILE A 83 -11.10 -26.35 52.31
N LYS A 84 -12.32 -26.57 51.82
CA LYS A 84 -12.96 -27.89 51.81
C LYS A 84 -13.01 -28.48 50.39
N TYR A 85 -12.60 -29.74 50.27
CA TYR A 85 -12.75 -30.51 49.03
C TYR A 85 -14.20 -31.00 48.89
N GLY A 86 -14.75 -30.88 47.68
CA GLY A 86 -16.11 -31.29 47.40
C GLY A 86 -16.25 -32.80 47.33
N THR A 87 -17.25 -33.36 48.01
CA THR A 87 -17.68 -34.76 47.85
C THR A 87 -18.66 -34.89 46.68
N ARG A 88 -19.57 -33.92 46.54
CA ARG A 88 -20.63 -33.92 45.53
C ARG A 88 -20.98 -32.51 45.07
N ILE A 89 -21.26 -32.35 43.78
CA ILE A 89 -21.82 -31.11 43.23
C ILE A 89 -23.04 -31.40 42.34
N LEU A 90 -24.06 -30.54 42.43
CA LEU A 90 -25.22 -30.56 41.54
C LEU A 90 -25.16 -29.34 40.64
N VAL A 91 -25.04 -29.58 39.34
CA VAL A 91 -24.97 -28.55 38.29
C VAL A 91 -26.05 -28.80 37.26
N LEU A 92 -26.77 -27.74 36.89
CA LEU A 92 -27.84 -27.83 35.88
C LEU A 92 -27.47 -26.98 34.67
N PRO A 93 -27.70 -27.46 33.44
CA PRO A 93 -27.51 -26.67 32.26
C PRO A 93 -28.65 -25.66 32.10
N ILE A 94 -28.38 -24.50 31.50
CA ILE A 94 -29.42 -23.50 31.17
C ILE A 94 -30.07 -23.88 29.84
N ASP A 95 -31.38 -24.11 29.83
CA ASP A 95 -32.17 -24.64 28.71
C ASP A 95 -31.85 -24.01 27.35
N ASP A 96 -31.74 -22.69 27.28
CA ASP A 96 -31.44 -21.94 26.04
C ASP A 96 -30.08 -22.31 25.42
N THR A 97 -29.16 -22.86 26.21
CA THR A 97 -27.80 -23.23 25.76
C THR A 97 -27.66 -24.71 25.39
N VAL A 98 -28.69 -25.53 25.63
CA VAL A 98 -28.66 -26.98 25.39
C VAL A 98 -29.45 -27.40 24.15
N GLN A 99 -30.17 -26.47 23.51
CA GLN A 99 -31.01 -26.76 22.35
C GLN A 99 -30.17 -27.38 21.21
N GLY A 100 -30.52 -28.61 20.82
CA GLY A 100 -29.85 -29.35 19.74
C GLY A 100 -28.70 -30.27 20.18
N ILE A 101 -28.31 -30.27 21.46
CA ILE A 101 -27.25 -31.15 21.98
C ILE A 101 -27.86 -32.49 22.40
N THR A 102 -27.30 -33.60 21.91
CA THR A 102 -27.70 -34.96 22.30
C THR A 102 -26.52 -35.68 22.96
N GLY A 103 -26.73 -36.27 24.14
CA GLY A 103 -25.70 -37.05 24.85
C GLY A 103 -25.55 -36.72 26.34
N ASN A 104 -24.58 -37.37 27.01
CA ASN A 104 -24.30 -37.16 28.43
C ASN A 104 -23.42 -35.91 28.63
N LEU A 105 -24.05 -34.83 29.12
CA LEU A 105 -23.38 -33.55 29.38
C LEU A 105 -22.23 -33.65 30.39
N VAL A 106 -22.31 -34.61 31.33
CA VAL A 106 -21.27 -34.80 32.36
C VAL A 106 -19.96 -35.23 31.73
N GLU A 107 -20.00 -36.17 30.77
CA GLU A 107 -18.77 -36.70 30.16
C GLU A 107 -18.17 -35.76 29.12
N VAL A 108 -19.02 -35.08 28.34
CA VAL A 108 -18.58 -34.23 27.24
C VAL A 108 -18.09 -32.86 27.72
N TYR A 109 -18.75 -32.27 28.73
CA TYR A 109 -18.47 -30.91 29.20
C TYR A 109 -17.82 -30.91 30.59
N LEU A 110 -18.49 -31.47 31.60
CA LEU A 110 -18.13 -31.23 33.00
C LEU A 110 -16.85 -31.96 33.42
N LYS A 111 -16.68 -33.25 33.06
CA LYS A 111 -15.46 -34.02 33.38
C LYS A 111 -14.20 -33.33 32.83
N PRO A 112 -14.08 -32.97 31.53
CA PRO A 112 -12.92 -32.25 31.01
C PRO A 112 -12.70 -30.89 31.67
N TYR A 113 -13.78 -30.17 32.00
CA TYR A 113 -13.69 -28.84 32.59
C TYR A 113 -13.05 -28.83 33.98
N PHE A 114 -13.40 -29.82 34.81
CA PHE A 114 -12.89 -29.93 36.18
C PHE A 114 -11.63 -30.80 36.30
N ASN A 115 -11.22 -31.50 35.25
CA ASN A 115 -10.04 -32.35 35.29
C ASN A 115 -8.77 -31.49 35.52
N GLU A 116 -7.92 -31.92 36.44
CA GLU A 116 -6.58 -31.36 36.75
C GLU A 116 -6.50 -29.85 37.09
N SER A 117 -7.63 -29.18 37.30
CA SER A 117 -7.67 -27.71 37.44
C SER A 117 -8.05 -27.20 38.84
N ASN A 118 -8.43 -28.09 39.78
CA ASN A 118 -8.80 -27.75 41.16
C ASN A 118 -9.68 -26.48 41.25
N ARG A 119 -10.68 -26.37 40.36
CA ARG A 119 -11.53 -25.19 40.25
C ARG A 119 -12.42 -25.03 41.48
N THR A 120 -12.66 -23.80 41.88
CA THR A 120 -13.57 -23.45 42.96
C THR A 120 -14.98 -23.19 42.43
N VAL A 121 -15.98 -23.71 43.15
CA VAL A 121 -17.40 -23.49 42.84
C VAL A 121 -18.15 -23.03 44.09
N HIS A 122 -19.14 -22.16 43.90
CA HIS A 122 -20.06 -21.71 44.93
C HIS A 122 -21.51 -21.96 44.50
N GLU A 123 -22.40 -22.23 45.44
CA GLU A 123 -23.84 -22.35 45.17
C GLU A 123 -24.40 -21.07 44.54
N GLY A 124 -25.11 -21.23 43.42
CA GLY A 124 -25.61 -20.12 42.61
C GLY A 124 -24.59 -19.50 41.66
N ASP A 125 -23.37 -20.03 41.56
CA ASP A 125 -22.43 -19.66 40.49
C ASP A 125 -22.96 -20.13 39.14
N VAL A 126 -22.70 -19.33 38.12
CA VAL A 126 -22.91 -19.73 36.73
C VAL A 126 -21.57 -19.69 36.00
N PHE A 127 -21.29 -20.73 35.22
CA PHE A 127 -20.06 -20.84 34.43
C PHE A 127 -20.36 -21.41 33.06
N ILE A 128 -19.48 -21.15 32.09
CA ILE A 128 -19.61 -21.64 30.73
C ILE A 128 -18.56 -22.72 30.46
N VAL A 129 -18.96 -23.77 29.75
CA VAL A 129 -18.05 -24.82 29.29
C VAL A 129 -18.16 -24.92 27.77
N HIS A 130 -17.02 -24.90 27.11
CA HIS A 130 -16.91 -25.01 25.67
C HIS A 130 -16.50 -26.44 25.31
N ALA A 131 -17.36 -27.16 24.61
CA ALA A 131 -17.05 -28.48 24.07
C ALA A 131 -17.89 -28.78 22.83
N ALA A 132 -17.39 -29.65 21.96
CA ALA A 132 -18.12 -30.14 20.78
C ALA A 132 -18.77 -29.04 19.90
N MET A 133 -18.08 -27.91 19.67
CA MET A 133 -18.55 -26.78 18.85
C MET A 133 -19.69 -25.95 19.47
N HIS A 134 -20.06 -26.22 20.73
CA HIS A 134 -21.08 -25.49 21.47
C HIS A 134 -20.55 -24.96 22.81
N ALA A 135 -21.18 -23.90 23.29
CA ALA A 135 -20.94 -23.33 24.62
C ALA A 135 -22.19 -23.59 25.46
N VAL A 136 -22.05 -24.35 26.55
CA VAL A 136 -23.16 -24.68 27.45
C VAL A 136 -22.93 -23.96 28.77
N GLN A 137 -23.95 -23.27 29.26
CA GLN A 137 -23.92 -22.60 30.55
C GLN A 137 -24.47 -23.54 31.62
N PHE A 138 -23.77 -23.63 32.74
CA PHE A 138 -24.16 -24.44 33.89
C PHE A 138 -24.31 -23.55 35.12
N LYS A 139 -25.39 -23.77 35.87
CA LYS A 139 -25.62 -23.17 37.18
C LYS A 139 -25.38 -24.21 38.26
N VAL A 140 -24.55 -23.86 39.24
CA VAL A 140 -24.34 -24.66 40.45
C VAL A 140 -25.56 -24.46 41.35
N ILE A 141 -26.26 -25.53 41.67
CA ILE A 141 -27.43 -25.49 42.56
C ILE A 141 -27.04 -25.81 43.98
N GLU A 142 -26.24 -26.85 44.15
CA GLU A 142 -25.90 -27.40 45.45
C GLU A 142 -24.46 -27.92 45.45
N THR A 143 -23.77 -27.73 46.57
CA THR A 143 -22.42 -28.23 46.80
C THR A 143 -22.35 -28.95 48.15
N GLU A 144 -21.64 -30.08 48.19
CA GLU A 144 -21.29 -30.76 49.43
C GLU A 144 -19.77 -30.72 49.61
N PRO A 145 -19.24 -30.02 50.62
CA PRO A 145 -19.93 -29.21 51.63
C PRO A 145 -20.38 -27.81 51.12
N SER A 146 -21.54 -27.36 51.61
CA SER A 146 -22.13 -26.04 51.30
C SER A 146 -21.44 -24.90 52.07
N PRO A 147 -21.39 -23.66 51.53
CA PRO A 147 -21.92 -23.21 50.23
C PRO A 147 -20.90 -23.21 49.08
N SER A 148 -19.68 -23.68 49.34
CA SER A 148 -18.61 -23.69 48.33
C SER A 148 -17.56 -24.76 48.61
N CYS A 149 -16.97 -25.30 47.55
CA CYS A 149 -15.96 -26.35 47.63
C CYS A 149 -14.99 -26.30 46.44
N ILE A 150 -13.86 -27.01 46.58
CA ILE A 150 -12.96 -27.31 45.46
C ILE A 150 -13.41 -28.59 44.79
N VAL A 151 -13.58 -28.54 43.47
CA VAL A 151 -13.86 -29.73 42.67
C VAL A 151 -12.55 -30.47 42.38
N THR A 152 -12.48 -31.73 42.81
CA THR A 152 -11.35 -32.63 42.58
C THR A 152 -11.78 -33.80 41.69
N PRO A 153 -10.86 -34.59 41.13
CA PRO A 153 -11.21 -35.79 40.38
C PRO A 153 -12.05 -36.83 41.16
N ALA A 154 -12.04 -36.76 42.51
CA ALA A 154 -12.83 -37.63 43.38
C ALA A 154 -14.26 -37.11 43.63
N THR A 155 -14.57 -35.87 43.25
CA THR A 155 -15.88 -35.23 43.46
C THR A 155 -16.92 -35.80 42.50
N VAL A 156 -18.07 -36.24 43.02
CA VAL A 156 -19.17 -36.78 42.20
C VAL A 156 -20.00 -35.64 41.60
N ILE A 157 -20.08 -35.57 40.27
CA ILE A 157 -20.80 -34.52 39.54
C ILE A 157 -22.16 -35.04 39.07
N HIS A 158 -23.25 -34.47 39.60
CA HIS A 158 -24.61 -34.74 39.13
C HIS A 158 -25.10 -33.63 38.20
N CYS A 159 -25.76 -34.03 37.12
CA CYS A 159 -26.36 -33.11 36.15
C CYS A 159 -27.69 -33.66 35.64
N TYR A 160 -28.75 -32.86 35.80
CA TYR A 160 -30.09 -33.15 35.30
C TYR A 160 -30.64 -31.90 34.58
N PRO A 161 -31.47 -32.04 33.54
CA PRO A 161 -32.09 -30.89 32.90
C PRO A 161 -33.30 -30.41 33.72
N ILE A 162 -33.37 -29.11 34.02
CA ILE A 162 -34.56 -28.47 34.62
C ILE A 162 -34.82 -27.17 33.86
N LYS A 163 -36.10 -26.82 33.69
CA LYS A 163 -36.52 -25.53 33.16
C LYS A 163 -36.04 -24.39 34.06
N GLY A 164 -35.04 -23.64 33.58
CA GLY A 164 -34.47 -22.52 34.31
C GLY A 164 -35.44 -21.36 34.45
N GLU A 165 -35.46 -20.72 35.63
CA GLU A 165 -36.05 -19.39 35.81
C GLU A 165 -35.19 -18.34 35.09
N GLU A 166 -35.83 -17.28 34.59
CA GLU A 166 -35.23 -16.18 33.84
C GLU A 166 -34.18 -15.40 34.68
N GLU A 167 -32.94 -15.89 34.71
CA GLU A 167 -31.78 -15.09 35.13
C GLU A 167 -30.86 -14.77 33.95
N ILE A 168 -30.29 -13.56 34.01
CA ILE A 168 -29.42 -12.89 33.02
C ILE A 168 -28.66 -13.87 32.12
N SER A 169 -29.10 -13.97 30.85
CA SER A 169 -28.35 -14.69 29.81
C SER A 169 -26.91 -14.18 29.75
N LEU A 170 -25.95 -15.07 30.05
CA LEU A 170 -24.52 -14.77 30.00
C LEU A 170 -23.97 -14.78 28.56
N ASN A 171 -24.81 -14.99 27.54
CA ASN A 171 -24.43 -14.92 26.13
C ASN A 171 -24.30 -13.47 25.61
N LYS A 172 -24.09 -12.50 26.51
CA LYS A 172 -23.89 -11.11 26.12
C LYS A 172 -22.45 -10.90 25.66
N ILE A 173 -22.30 -10.28 24.50
CA ILE A 173 -21.01 -9.95 23.88
C ILE A 173 -20.22 -9.05 24.84
N GLY A 174 -18.97 -9.42 25.14
CA GLY A 174 -18.06 -8.66 26.01
C GLY A 174 -16.77 -8.22 25.30
N TYR A 175 -15.81 -7.68 26.06
CA TYR A 175 -14.51 -7.28 25.48
C TYR A 175 -13.68 -8.48 24.99
N ASP A 176 -13.90 -9.66 25.57
CA ASP A 176 -13.26 -10.92 25.19
C ASP A 176 -13.68 -11.42 23.80
N ASP A 177 -14.79 -10.89 23.27
CA ASP A 177 -15.31 -11.25 21.95
C ASP A 177 -14.80 -10.32 20.83
N ILE A 178 -13.90 -9.39 21.15
CA ILE A 178 -13.35 -8.40 20.22
C ILE A 178 -11.86 -8.61 20.01
N GLY A 179 -11.45 -8.89 18.77
CA GLY A 179 -10.05 -9.05 18.38
C GLY A 179 -9.55 -7.93 17.46
N GLY A 180 -8.25 -7.66 17.49
CA GLY A 180 -7.56 -6.82 16.50
C GLY A 180 -7.70 -5.31 16.63
N VAL A 181 -8.40 -4.82 17.67
CA VAL A 181 -8.64 -3.37 17.88
C VAL A 181 -8.23 -2.90 19.28
N ARG A 182 -7.15 -3.46 19.85
CA ARG A 182 -6.73 -3.19 21.24
C ARG A 182 -6.54 -1.70 21.56
N LYS A 183 -5.88 -0.95 20.66
CA LYS A 183 -5.59 0.49 20.86
C LYS A 183 -6.87 1.32 20.84
N GLN A 184 -7.75 1.04 19.88
CA GLN A 184 -9.04 1.71 19.72
C GLN A 184 -9.96 1.41 20.89
N LEU A 185 -10.01 0.15 21.32
CA LEU A 185 -10.81 -0.29 22.46
C LEU A 185 -10.32 0.37 23.75
N ALA A 186 -9.01 0.53 23.96
CA ALA A 186 -8.48 1.24 25.12
C ALA A 186 -8.97 2.71 25.18
N GLN A 187 -8.96 3.44 24.05
CA GLN A 187 -9.46 4.82 23.99
C GLN A 187 -10.96 4.92 24.28
N ILE A 188 -11.75 4.01 23.68
CA ILE A 188 -13.20 3.96 23.91
C ILE A 188 -13.50 3.61 25.37
N LYS A 189 -12.78 2.63 25.91
CA LYS A 189 -12.93 2.17 27.30
C LYS A 189 -12.64 3.29 28.28
N GLU A 190 -11.51 3.97 28.14
CA GLU A 190 -11.13 5.08 29.02
C GLU A 190 -12.23 6.17 29.03
N MET A 191 -12.67 6.61 27.86
CA MET A 191 -13.69 7.66 27.73
C MET A 191 -15.04 7.24 28.33
N VAL A 192 -15.49 6.02 28.04
CA VAL A 192 -16.82 5.55 28.46
C VAL A 192 -16.86 5.19 29.94
N GLU A 193 -15.82 4.52 30.46
CA GLU A 193 -15.72 4.16 31.88
C GLU A 193 -15.65 5.41 32.74
N LEU A 194 -14.83 6.40 32.36
CA LEU A 194 -14.73 7.66 33.07
C LEU A 194 -16.07 8.42 33.11
N SER A 195 -16.77 8.47 31.97
CA SER A 195 -18.03 9.21 31.85
C SER A 195 -19.22 8.52 32.54
N LEU A 196 -19.32 7.19 32.50
CA LEU A 196 -20.44 6.44 33.07
C LEU A 196 -20.21 6.01 34.53
N ILE A 197 -18.99 5.59 34.87
CA ILE A 197 -18.68 4.97 36.16
C ILE A 197 -18.21 6.02 37.18
N HIS A 198 -17.35 6.96 36.77
CA HIS A 198 -16.75 7.98 37.64
C HIS A 198 -17.08 9.44 37.28
N PRO A 199 -18.35 9.81 37.03
CA PRO A 199 -18.74 11.16 36.61
C PRO A 199 -18.42 12.25 37.66
N GLN A 200 -18.24 11.88 38.93
CA GLN A 200 -17.89 12.83 39.99
C GLN A 200 -16.49 13.43 39.82
N LEU A 201 -15.55 12.70 39.22
CA LEU A 201 -14.19 13.19 38.98
C LEU A 201 -14.21 14.47 38.11
N TYR A 202 -15.04 14.51 37.09
CA TYR A 202 -15.16 15.68 36.22
C TYR A 202 -15.88 16.86 36.88
N LYS A 203 -16.87 16.57 37.75
CA LYS A 203 -17.54 17.62 38.54
C LYS A 203 -16.58 18.34 39.48
N THR A 204 -15.56 17.65 39.99
CA THR A 204 -14.57 18.28 40.89
C THR A 204 -13.55 19.16 40.17
N VAL A 205 -13.30 18.93 38.87
CA VAL A 205 -12.26 19.62 38.09
C VAL A 205 -12.86 20.67 37.14
N ASP A 206 -14.20 20.81 37.10
CA ASP A 206 -14.94 21.70 36.18
C ASP A 206 -14.59 21.51 34.69
N VAL A 207 -14.36 20.25 34.30
CA VAL A 207 -14.05 19.87 32.92
C VAL A 207 -15.29 19.26 32.26
N LYS A 208 -15.59 19.68 31.02
CA LYS A 208 -16.68 19.12 30.23
C LYS A 208 -16.42 17.63 29.96
N LEU A 209 -17.35 16.77 30.41
CA LEU A 209 -17.35 15.35 30.11
C LEU A 209 -17.48 15.11 28.60
N PRO A 210 -16.65 14.25 28.01
CA PRO A 210 -16.77 13.88 26.60
C PRO A 210 -17.97 12.92 26.45
N ARG A 211 -18.88 13.21 25.50
CA ARG A 211 -20.20 12.54 25.39
C ARG A 211 -20.45 11.87 24.05
N SER A 212 -19.58 12.11 23.09
CA SER A 212 -19.86 11.75 21.71
C SER A 212 -18.65 11.05 21.08
N ILE A 213 -18.87 9.83 20.56
CA ILE A 213 -17.83 9.01 19.92
C ILE A 213 -18.28 8.69 18.49
N LEU A 214 -17.44 8.96 17.50
CA LEU A 214 -17.63 8.55 16.13
C LEU A 214 -16.67 7.42 15.77
N LEU A 215 -17.20 6.25 15.45
CA LEU A 215 -16.46 5.11 14.92
C LEU A 215 -16.53 5.13 13.39
N TYR A 216 -15.38 5.18 12.71
CA TYR A 216 -15.35 5.14 11.24
C TYR A 216 -14.44 4.04 10.69
N GLY A 217 -14.53 3.75 9.39
CA GLY A 217 -13.70 2.76 8.68
C GLY A 217 -14.54 1.71 7.93
N PRO A 218 -13.91 0.71 7.28
CA PRO A 218 -14.61 -0.20 6.36
C PRO A 218 -15.77 -0.98 6.98
N PRO A 219 -16.79 -1.37 6.19
CA PRO A 219 -17.84 -2.26 6.66
C PRO A 219 -17.26 -3.62 7.07
N GLY A 220 -17.90 -4.28 8.04
CA GLY A 220 -17.45 -5.61 8.52
C GLY A 220 -16.26 -5.59 9.49
N THR A 221 -15.76 -4.42 9.89
CA THR A 221 -14.71 -4.26 10.92
C THR A 221 -15.20 -4.42 12.36
N GLY A 222 -16.52 -4.55 12.57
CA GLY A 222 -17.09 -4.83 13.89
C GLY A 222 -17.49 -3.61 14.73
N LYS A 223 -17.72 -2.43 14.12
CA LYS A 223 -18.10 -1.19 14.84
C LYS A 223 -19.32 -1.37 15.76
N THR A 224 -20.38 -2.00 15.25
CA THR A 224 -21.59 -2.32 16.03
C THR A 224 -21.32 -3.33 17.15
N LEU A 225 -20.39 -4.27 16.92
CA LEU A 225 -20.00 -5.27 17.92
C LEU A 225 -19.24 -4.61 19.07
N ILE A 226 -18.33 -3.67 18.76
CA ILE A 226 -17.60 -2.86 19.75
C ILE A 226 -18.56 -2.09 20.64
N ALA A 227 -19.50 -1.33 20.06
CA ALA A 227 -20.43 -0.52 20.84
C ALA A 227 -21.32 -1.38 21.77
N ARG A 228 -21.77 -2.54 21.27
CA ARG A 228 -22.58 -3.48 22.07
C ARG A 228 -21.78 -4.09 23.22
N ALA A 229 -20.53 -4.46 23.00
CA ALA A 229 -19.65 -4.99 24.04
C ALA A 229 -19.39 -3.95 25.14
N VAL A 230 -19.09 -2.70 24.76
CA VAL A 230 -18.87 -1.61 25.71
C VAL A 230 -20.10 -1.38 26.59
N ALA A 231 -21.31 -1.41 26.02
CA ALA A 231 -22.54 -1.24 26.78
C ALA A 231 -22.78 -2.40 27.76
N ASN A 232 -22.57 -3.64 27.32
CA ASN A 232 -22.71 -4.82 28.17
C ASN A 232 -21.72 -4.82 29.34
N GLU A 233 -20.45 -4.45 29.08
CA GLU A 233 -19.39 -4.47 30.09
C GLU A 233 -19.52 -3.36 31.12
N THR A 234 -20.01 -2.18 30.70
CA THR A 234 -20.33 -1.08 31.62
C THR A 234 -21.69 -1.22 32.28
N GLY A 235 -22.49 -2.22 31.86
CA GLY A 235 -23.86 -2.43 32.30
C GLY A 235 -24.78 -1.25 32.00
N ALA A 236 -24.47 -0.50 30.94
CA ALA A 236 -25.29 0.61 30.47
C ALA A 236 -26.46 0.11 29.61
N PHE A 237 -27.60 0.79 29.68
CA PHE A 237 -28.71 0.56 28.76
C PHE A 237 -28.28 0.86 27.32
N PHE A 238 -28.48 -0.08 26.39
CA PHE A 238 -28.05 0.06 25.00
C PHE A 238 -29.25 0.36 24.08
N CYS A 239 -29.32 1.58 23.56
CA CYS A 239 -30.36 2.01 22.61
C CYS A 239 -29.78 2.03 21.19
N LEU A 240 -30.24 1.13 20.32
CA LEU A 240 -29.79 1.04 18.92
C LEU A 240 -30.70 1.84 18.00
N ILE A 241 -30.11 2.74 17.21
CA ILE A 241 -30.77 3.49 16.14
C ILE A 241 -30.13 3.12 14.81
N ASN A 242 -30.88 2.53 13.89
CA ASN A 242 -30.39 2.23 12.54
C ASN A 242 -30.75 3.36 11.58
N GLY A 243 -29.76 3.94 10.89
CA GLY A 243 -29.98 5.09 10.01
C GLY A 243 -30.95 4.82 8.85
N SER A 244 -30.83 3.66 8.22
CA SER A 244 -31.75 3.18 7.20
C SER A 244 -33.20 3.06 7.70
N GLU A 245 -33.43 2.63 8.94
CA GLU A 245 -34.77 2.54 9.53
C GLU A 245 -35.40 3.93 9.72
N ILE A 246 -34.62 4.90 10.20
CA ILE A 246 -35.08 6.28 10.39
C ILE A 246 -35.45 6.94 9.05
N MET A 247 -34.67 6.70 7.99
CA MET A 247 -34.92 7.31 6.68
C MET A 247 -36.07 6.67 5.90
N SER A 248 -36.41 5.41 6.21
CA SER A 248 -37.51 4.70 5.53
C SER A 248 -38.92 5.16 5.92
N LYS A 249 -39.05 5.84 7.07
CA LYS A 249 -40.34 6.30 7.62
C LYS A 249 -40.69 7.71 7.15
N LEU A 250 -41.96 8.11 7.31
CA LEU A 250 -42.41 9.47 7.00
C LEU A 250 -41.64 10.49 7.87
N ALA A 251 -41.29 11.65 7.31
CA ALA A 251 -40.44 12.68 7.96
C ALA A 251 -40.78 12.97 9.43
N VAL A 252 -42.06 13.19 9.73
CA VAL A 252 -42.55 13.52 11.08
C VAL A 252 -42.41 12.33 12.04
N GLU A 253 -42.57 11.11 11.51
CA GLU A 253 -42.41 9.88 12.27
C GLU A 253 -40.93 9.62 12.59
N SER A 254 -40.03 9.89 11.64
CA SER A 254 -38.57 9.80 11.81
C SER A 254 -38.07 10.74 12.91
N GLU A 255 -38.53 12.00 12.92
CA GLU A 255 -38.20 12.97 13.98
C GLU A 255 -38.74 12.54 15.36
N SER A 256 -39.99 12.06 15.39
CA SER A 256 -40.64 11.56 16.62
C SER A 256 -39.90 10.34 17.19
N ASN A 257 -39.48 9.40 16.33
CA ASN A 257 -38.75 8.21 16.73
C ASN A 257 -37.35 8.55 17.28
N LEU A 258 -36.63 9.48 16.66
CA LEU A 258 -35.36 9.98 17.19
C LEU A 258 -35.54 10.60 18.58
N ARG A 259 -36.59 11.42 18.77
CA ARG A 259 -36.87 12.04 20.07
C ARG A 259 -37.20 10.98 21.13
N LYS A 260 -38.07 10.01 20.82
CA LYS A 260 -38.42 8.91 21.71
C LYS A 260 -37.21 8.09 22.13
N ALA A 261 -36.30 7.79 21.20
CA ALA A 261 -35.08 7.03 21.51
C ALA A 261 -34.17 7.77 22.50
N PHE A 262 -33.98 9.09 22.32
CA PHE A 262 -33.20 9.91 23.26
C PHE A 262 -33.90 10.01 24.63
N GLU A 263 -35.23 10.22 24.67
CA GLU A 263 -36.00 10.26 25.92
C GLU A 263 -35.95 8.92 26.68
N GLU A 264 -36.00 7.79 25.97
CA GLU A 264 -35.90 6.45 26.55
C GLU A 264 -34.50 6.20 27.15
N ALA A 265 -33.45 6.62 26.44
CA ALA A 265 -32.08 6.52 26.94
C ALA A 265 -31.85 7.40 28.18
N GLU A 266 -32.44 8.61 28.23
CA GLU A 266 -32.36 9.47 29.41
C GLU A 266 -33.12 8.87 30.62
N LYS A 267 -34.29 8.26 30.40
CA LYS A 267 -35.05 7.58 31.47
C LYS A 267 -34.30 6.37 32.04
N ASN A 268 -33.53 5.67 31.21
CA ASN A 268 -32.76 4.48 31.59
C ASN A 268 -31.27 4.77 31.85
N SER A 269 -30.91 6.03 32.17
CA SER A 269 -29.53 6.42 32.54
C SER A 269 -28.99 5.53 33.65
N ARG A 270 -27.82 4.88 33.54
CA ARG A 270 -26.70 5.01 32.59
C ARG A 270 -26.98 4.37 31.22
N ALA A 271 -26.81 5.10 30.12
CA ALA A 271 -27.16 4.62 28.78
C ALA A 271 -26.14 4.96 27.67
N ILE A 272 -26.11 4.14 26.63
CA ILE A 272 -25.38 4.38 25.38
C ILE A 272 -26.39 4.38 24.23
N ILE A 273 -26.49 5.51 23.53
CA ILE A 273 -27.24 5.63 22.27
C ILE A 273 -26.28 5.31 21.15
N PHE A 274 -26.51 4.24 20.39
CA PHE A 274 -25.68 3.85 19.25
C PHE A 274 -26.41 4.08 17.93
N ILE A 275 -25.91 5.01 17.12
CA ILE A 275 -26.42 5.33 15.79
C ILE A 275 -25.59 4.58 14.75
N ASN A 276 -26.16 3.54 14.17
CA ASN A 276 -25.53 2.82 13.07
C ASN A 276 -25.85 3.48 11.72
N GLU A 277 -24.91 3.44 10.78
CA GLU A 277 -25.06 4.06 9.44
C GLU A 277 -25.41 5.56 9.54
N LEU A 278 -24.61 6.32 10.31
CA LEU A 278 -24.84 7.76 10.49
C LEU A 278 -24.87 8.53 9.15
N ASP A 279 -24.11 8.06 8.16
CA ASP A 279 -24.08 8.59 6.81
C ASP A 279 -25.39 8.42 6.03
N ALA A 280 -26.26 7.50 6.43
CA ALA A 280 -27.62 7.40 5.88
C ALA A 280 -28.53 8.52 6.42
N ILE A 281 -28.40 8.88 7.70
CA ILE A 281 -29.20 9.96 8.33
C ILE A 281 -28.66 11.34 7.95
N ALA A 282 -27.34 11.48 7.92
CA ALA A 282 -26.67 12.76 7.77
C ALA A 282 -25.55 12.73 6.72
N PRO A 283 -25.90 12.54 5.44
CA PRO A 283 -24.92 12.61 4.36
C PRO A 283 -24.40 14.03 4.16
N LYS A 284 -23.26 14.15 3.48
CA LYS A 284 -22.67 15.44 3.08
C LYS A 284 -23.65 16.27 2.21
N HIS A 285 -23.70 17.58 2.44
CA HIS A 285 -24.67 18.53 1.85
C HIS A 285 -24.81 18.47 0.32
N GLU A 286 -23.78 18.07 -0.42
CA GLU A 286 -23.81 17.94 -1.89
C GLU A 286 -24.69 16.78 -2.37
N LYS A 287 -24.95 15.77 -1.51
CA LYS A 287 -25.78 14.60 -1.81
C LYS A 287 -27.19 14.66 -1.20
N THR A 288 -27.49 15.64 -0.34
CA THR A 288 -28.83 15.76 0.27
C THR A 288 -29.84 16.33 -0.72
N HIS A 289 -30.79 15.52 -1.18
CA HIS A 289 -31.77 15.89 -2.20
C HIS A 289 -33.17 16.26 -1.64
N GLY A 290 -33.34 16.40 -0.31
CA GLY A 290 -34.65 16.77 0.26
C GLY A 290 -34.61 17.69 1.50
N GLU A 291 -35.66 18.51 1.66
CA GLU A 291 -35.89 19.30 2.89
C GLU A 291 -36.06 18.40 4.13
N VAL A 292 -36.66 17.22 3.95
CA VAL A 292 -36.88 16.23 5.00
C VAL A 292 -35.55 15.79 5.64
N GLU A 293 -34.55 15.47 4.83
CA GLU A 293 -33.23 15.03 5.30
C GLU A 293 -32.56 16.12 6.14
N ARG A 294 -32.64 17.38 5.68
CA ARG A 294 -32.08 18.52 6.40
C ARG A 294 -32.74 18.73 7.77
N ARG A 295 -34.06 18.50 7.87
CA ARG A 295 -34.79 18.59 9.14
C ARG A 295 -34.39 17.47 10.11
N ILE A 296 -34.27 16.23 9.63
CA ILE A 296 -33.82 15.09 10.44
C ILE A 296 -32.39 15.34 10.97
N VAL A 297 -31.48 15.83 10.14
CA VAL A 297 -30.11 16.18 10.56
C VAL A 297 -30.11 17.29 11.61
N SER A 298 -30.92 18.32 11.42
CA SER A 298 -31.05 19.44 12.37
C SER A 298 -31.64 18.98 13.71
N GLN A 299 -32.62 18.08 13.67
CA GLN A 299 -33.23 17.48 14.86
C GLN A 299 -32.22 16.62 15.62
N LEU A 300 -31.42 15.80 14.93
CA LEU A 300 -30.36 15.00 15.54
C LEU A 300 -29.31 15.88 16.24
N LEU A 301 -28.86 16.95 15.59
CA LEU A 301 -27.93 17.92 16.19
C LEU A 301 -28.53 18.56 17.45
N THR A 302 -29.80 18.97 17.38
CA THR A 302 -30.51 19.56 18.52
C THR A 302 -30.63 18.57 19.69
N LEU A 303 -30.88 17.29 19.41
CA LEU A 303 -30.94 16.24 20.43
C LEU A 303 -29.56 15.97 21.04
N MET A 304 -28.49 15.95 20.24
CA MET A 304 -27.11 15.78 20.72
C MET A 304 -26.67 16.93 21.61
N ASP A 305 -26.99 18.18 21.23
CA ASP A 305 -26.70 19.37 22.05
C ASP A 305 -27.59 19.44 23.30
N GLY A 306 -28.82 18.93 23.20
CA GLY A 306 -29.83 18.91 24.26
C GLY A 306 -29.58 17.91 25.38
N VAL A 307 -28.67 16.94 25.19
CA VAL A 307 -28.29 15.96 26.24
C VAL A 307 -27.70 16.73 27.43
N LYS A 308 -28.48 16.84 28.51
CA LYS A 308 -28.16 17.64 29.69
C LYS A 308 -26.79 17.30 30.26
N GLN A 309 -26.12 18.27 30.87
CA GLN A 309 -24.76 18.03 31.39
C GLN A 309 -24.64 16.97 32.49
N CYS A 310 -25.77 16.59 33.09
CA CYS A 310 -25.86 15.64 34.18
C CYS A 310 -26.52 14.30 33.78
N SER A 311 -26.90 14.08 32.53
CA SER A 311 -27.41 12.76 32.10
C SER A 311 -26.22 11.83 31.86
N HIS A 312 -26.24 10.62 32.45
CA HIS A 312 -25.19 9.61 32.24
C HIS A 312 -25.42 8.88 30.92
N VAL A 313 -25.46 9.66 29.83
CA VAL A 313 -25.78 9.19 28.47
C VAL A 313 -24.65 9.55 27.53
N ILE A 314 -24.18 8.57 26.76
CA ILE A 314 -23.16 8.73 25.73
C ILE A 314 -23.78 8.43 24.36
N VAL A 315 -23.48 9.27 23.37
CA VAL A 315 -23.87 9.06 21.98
C VAL A 315 -22.68 8.46 21.22
N MET A 316 -22.81 7.23 20.76
CA MET A 316 -21.87 6.60 19.84
C MET A 316 -22.49 6.55 18.44
N ALA A 317 -21.71 6.81 17.41
CA ALA A 317 -22.16 6.68 16.03
C ALA A 317 -21.15 5.88 15.19
N ALA A 318 -21.63 5.18 14.17
CA ALA A 318 -20.79 4.44 13.25
C ALA A 318 -21.03 4.88 11.80
N THR A 319 -19.94 5.00 11.03
CA THR A 319 -19.99 5.29 9.59
C THR A 319 -18.91 4.52 8.83
N ASN A 320 -19.12 4.26 7.54
CA ASN A 320 -18.14 3.55 6.71
C ASN A 320 -16.96 4.45 6.33
N GLN A 321 -17.22 5.73 6.10
CA GLN A 321 -16.22 6.69 5.65
C GLN A 321 -16.32 7.97 6.46
N ARG A 322 -15.18 8.50 6.91
CA ARG A 322 -15.15 9.79 7.63
C ARG A 322 -15.73 10.94 6.80
N ASN A 323 -15.60 10.87 5.48
CA ASN A 323 -15.98 11.94 4.57
C ASN A 323 -17.44 11.89 4.09
N SER A 324 -18.19 10.80 4.36
CA SER A 324 -19.59 10.69 3.95
C SER A 324 -20.54 11.48 4.87
N VAL A 325 -20.14 11.72 6.12
CA VAL A 325 -20.96 12.41 7.14
C VAL A 325 -20.90 13.93 7.00
N ASN A 326 -22.03 14.57 7.28
CA ASN A 326 -22.18 16.03 7.31
C ASN A 326 -21.12 16.72 8.20
N PRO A 327 -20.42 17.77 7.71
CA PRO A 327 -19.43 18.50 8.49
C PRO A 327 -19.94 19.08 9.82
N ALA A 328 -21.23 19.44 9.91
CA ALA A 328 -21.83 19.95 11.15
C ALA A 328 -21.83 18.91 12.28
N LEU A 329 -21.87 17.63 11.93
CA LEU A 329 -21.79 16.51 12.87
C LEU A 329 -20.34 16.14 13.22
N ARG A 330 -19.31 16.76 12.63
CA ARG A 330 -17.89 16.55 13.00
C ARG A 330 -17.50 17.20 14.34
N ARG A 331 -18.48 17.43 15.20
CA ARG A 331 -18.32 17.93 16.57
C ARG A 331 -18.31 16.80 17.60
N PHE A 332 -18.14 15.55 17.16
CA PHE A 332 -17.89 14.43 18.06
C PHE A 332 -16.62 14.70 18.89
N ASP A 333 -16.68 14.44 20.18
CA ASP A 333 -15.56 14.70 21.10
C ASP A 333 -14.39 13.74 20.84
N LEU A 334 -14.68 12.50 20.40
CA LEU A 334 -13.70 11.50 20.00
C LEU A 334 -14.06 10.87 18.66
N GLU A 335 -13.11 10.88 17.72
CA GLU A 335 -13.20 10.13 16.47
C GLU A 335 -12.20 8.96 16.51
N VAL A 336 -12.68 7.74 16.26
CA VAL A 336 -11.88 6.50 16.32
C VAL A 336 -11.93 5.78 14.98
N ASP A 337 -10.76 5.58 14.39
CA ASP A 337 -10.58 4.79 13.17
C ASP A 337 -10.53 3.29 13.48
N ILE A 338 -11.60 2.58 13.10
CA ILE A 338 -11.66 1.13 13.12
C ILE A 338 -11.28 0.63 11.72
N GLY A 339 -9.98 0.58 11.48
CA GLY A 339 -9.38 0.12 10.23
C GLY A 339 -9.35 -1.41 10.08
N ILE A 340 -8.76 -1.87 8.98
CA ILE A 340 -8.55 -3.31 8.72
C ILE A 340 -7.52 -3.85 9.73
N PRO A 341 -7.76 -5.03 10.34
CA PRO A 341 -6.83 -5.63 11.29
C PRO A 341 -5.50 -6.02 10.63
N ASP A 342 -4.41 -5.84 11.37
CA ASP A 342 -3.07 -6.34 11.00
C ASP A 342 -2.96 -7.86 11.21
N ALA A 343 -1.83 -8.47 10.87
CA ALA A 343 -1.65 -9.93 10.98
C ALA A 343 -1.88 -10.43 12.43
N ALA A 344 -1.40 -9.69 13.42
CA ALA A 344 -1.63 -9.99 14.84
C ALA A 344 -3.12 -9.88 15.20
N GLY A 345 -3.80 -8.84 14.75
CA GLY A 345 -5.23 -8.65 14.97
C GLY A 345 -6.11 -9.68 14.26
N ARG A 346 -5.75 -10.11 13.05
CA ARG A 346 -6.44 -11.19 12.35
C ARG A 346 -6.28 -12.53 13.09
N LEU A 347 -5.09 -12.79 13.61
CA LEU A 347 -4.83 -13.96 14.46
C LEU A 347 -5.68 -13.93 15.74
N GLU A 348 -5.85 -12.78 16.39
CA GLU A 348 -6.76 -12.64 17.54
C GLU A 348 -8.22 -12.94 17.15
N ILE A 349 -8.69 -12.40 16.03
CA ILE A 349 -10.05 -12.65 15.52
C ILE A 349 -10.23 -14.16 15.22
N LEU A 350 -9.24 -14.80 14.61
CA LEU A 350 -9.25 -16.25 14.36
C LEU A 350 -9.31 -17.05 15.66
N TYR A 351 -8.55 -16.68 16.70
CA TYR A 351 -8.65 -17.32 18.01
C TYR A 351 -10.07 -17.20 18.61
N ILE A 352 -10.70 -16.03 18.50
CA ILE A 352 -12.07 -15.82 19.01
C ILE A 352 -13.06 -16.72 18.28
N HIS A 353 -13.00 -16.80 16.94
CA HIS A 353 -13.92 -17.64 16.18
C HIS A 353 -13.65 -19.15 16.37
N THR A 354 -12.40 -19.54 16.59
CA THR A 354 -12.02 -20.95 16.74
C THR A 354 -12.12 -21.49 18.18
N ARG A 355 -12.30 -20.63 19.19
CA ARG A 355 -12.28 -21.01 20.62
C ARG A 355 -13.27 -22.11 21.01
N ASN A 356 -14.38 -22.25 20.30
CA ASN A 356 -15.42 -23.24 20.59
C ASN A 356 -15.20 -24.58 19.87
N MET A 357 -14.18 -24.71 19.01
CA MET A 357 -14.05 -25.81 18.07
C MET A 357 -12.81 -26.67 18.31
N LYS A 358 -12.90 -27.94 17.86
CA LYS A 358 -11.75 -28.84 17.84
C LYS A 358 -10.99 -28.65 16.52
N LEU A 359 -9.82 -28.02 16.60
CA LEU A 359 -8.88 -27.90 15.48
C LEU A 359 -7.94 -29.11 15.47
N ASN A 360 -7.62 -29.62 14.29
CA ASN A 360 -6.60 -30.65 14.09
C ASN A 360 -5.58 -30.17 13.05
N ASP A 361 -4.32 -30.03 13.44
CA ASP A 361 -3.22 -29.58 12.57
C ASP A 361 -3.52 -28.28 11.80
N VAL A 362 -4.12 -27.28 12.46
CA VAL A 362 -4.42 -25.98 11.85
C VAL A 362 -3.40 -24.94 12.30
N ASP A 363 -2.72 -24.32 11.34
CA ASP A 363 -1.82 -23.18 11.59
C ASP A 363 -2.58 -21.86 11.39
N LEU A 364 -3.08 -21.31 12.50
CA LEU A 364 -3.78 -20.02 12.52
C LEU A 364 -2.85 -18.84 12.22
N VAL A 365 -1.54 -18.96 12.47
CA VAL A 365 -0.55 -17.92 12.16
C VAL A 365 -0.40 -17.81 10.65
N GLN A 366 -0.29 -18.95 9.97
CA GLN A 366 -0.27 -18.99 8.51
C GLN A 366 -1.54 -18.38 7.91
N ILE A 367 -2.71 -18.78 8.38
CA ILE A 367 -3.99 -18.23 7.89
C ILE A 367 -4.08 -16.71 8.10
N ALA A 368 -3.64 -16.21 9.27
CA ALA A 368 -3.62 -14.78 9.54
C ALA A 368 -2.68 -14.01 8.59
N ASN A 369 -1.54 -14.58 8.23
CA ASN A 369 -0.63 -14.00 7.24
C ASN A 369 -1.26 -14.02 5.85
N ASP A 370 -1.85 -15.13 5.42
CA ASP A 370 -2.38 -15.27 4.05
C ASP A 370 -3.63 -14.41 3.77
N THR A 371 -4.38 -14.06 4.82
CA THR A 371 -5.64 -13.27 4.78
C THR A 371 -5.43 -11.74 4.79
N HIS A 372 -4.49 -11.25 3.98
CA HIS A 372 -4.29 -9.81 3.79
C HIS A 372 -5.59 -9.10 3.35
N GLY A 373 -5.91 -7.96 3.99
CA GLY A 373 -7.08 -7.16 3.67
C GLY A 373 -8.42 -7.69 4.19
N TYR A 374 -8.45 -8.87 4.84
CA TYR A 374 -9.68 -9.42 5.41
C TYR A 374 -10.10 -8.62 6.65
N VAL A 375 -11.40 -8.29 6.73
CA VAL A 375 -12.01 -7.72 7.94
C VAL A 375 -12.58 -8.81 8.86
N GLY A 376 -13.02 -8.45 10.06
CA GLY A 376 -13.59 -9.42 11.02
C GLY A 376 -14.74 -10.23 10.44
N ALA A 377 -15.64 -9.59 9.67
CA ALA A 377 -16.72 -10.29 8.97
C ALA A 377 -16.22 -11.28 7.90
N ASP A 378 -15.13 -10.96 7.20
CA ASP A 378 -14.54 -11.85 6.20
C ASP A 378 -13.90 -13.07 6.85
N LEU A 379 -13.19 -12.88 7.96
CA LEU A 379 -12.61 -13.98 8.74
C LEU A 379 -13.70 -14.88 9.33
N ALA A 380 -14.79 -14.30 9.84
CA ALA A 380 -15.94 -15.05 10.31
C ALA A 380 -16.59 -15.87 9.17
N SER A 381 -16.69 -15.29 7.96
CA SER A 381 -17.21 -15.95 6.77
C SER A 381 -16.28 -17.06 6.25
N LEU A 382 -14.97 -16.81 6.21
CA LEU A 382 -13.94 -17.80 5.87
C LEU A 382 -14.04 -19.01 6.80
N PHE A 383 -14.17 -18.74 8.10
CA PHE A 383 -14.35 -19.78 9.11
C PHE A 383 -15.66 -20.55 8.93
N ALA A 384 -16.79 -19.86 8.73
CA ALA A 384 -18.08 -20.52 8.48
C ALA A 384 -18.01 -21.42 7.23
N LYS A 385 -17.32 -20.99 6.17
CA LYS A 385 -17.08 -21.80 4.97
C LYS A 385 -16.22 -23.03 5.25
N ALA A 386 -15.16 -22.91 6.05
CA ALA A 386 -14.33 -24.05 6.45
C ALA A 386 -15.14 -25.10 7.24
N VAL A 387 -16.02 -24.65 8.14
CA VAL A 387 -16.95 -25.53 8.89
C VAL A 387 -17.91 -26.24 7.93
N VAL A 388 -18.55 -25.50 7.01
CA VAL A 388 -19.47 -26.06 6.02
C VAL A 388 -18.77 -27.06 5.10
N GLN A 389 -17.52 -26.80 4.73
CA GLN A 389 -16.72 -27.73 3.93
C GLN A 389 -16.50 -29.04 4.68
N GLN A 390 -16.10 -28.97 5.95
CA GLN A 390 -15.90 -30.14 6.79
C GLN A 390 -17.21 -30.95 7.00
N ILE A 391 -18.36 -30.27 7.13
CA ILE A 391 -19.68 -30.89 7.22
C ILE A 391 -20.06 -31.60 5.91
N LYS A 392 -19.79 -30.99 4.76
CA LYS A 392 -20.05 -31.59 3.44
C LYS A 392 -19.26 -32.89 3.24
N GLU A 393 -18.03 -32.95 3.75
CA GLU A 393 -17.16 -34.12 3.64
C GLU A 393 -17.57 -35.24 4.62
N LYS A 394 -17.91 -34.91 5.89
CA LYS A 394 -18.22 -35.90 6.94
C LYS A 394 -19.71 -36.04 7.26
N LYS A 395 -20.60 -36.06 6.25
CA LYS A 395 -22.08 -36.12 6.33
C LYS A 395 -22.73 -37.09 7.35
N ARG A 396 -22.00 -38.03 7.97
CA ARG A 396 -22.53 -39.10 8.85
C ARG A 396 -22.03 -39.11 10.30
N LEU A 397 -21.06 -38.28 10.70
CA LEU A 397 -20.45 -38.31 12.03
C LEU A 397 -20.37 -36.90 12.65
N LEU A 398 -21.48 -36.43 13.23
CA LEU A 398 -21.58 -35.12 13.90
C LEU A 398 -20.79 -35.05 15.22
N ASN A 399 -20.62 -36.19 15.91
CA ASN A 399 -20.14 -36.21 17.30
C ASN A 399 -18.63 -35.97 17.46
N SER A 400 -17.87 -35.81 16.36
CA SER A 400 -16.42 -35.54 16.38
C SER A 400 -15.97 -34.73 15.15
N LEU A 401 -16.69 -33.67 14.81
CA LEU A 401 -16.27 -32.73 13.78
C LEU A 401 -14.98 -32.01 14.20
N THR A 402 -13.88 -32.34 13.54
CA THR A 402 -12.56 -31.70 13.68
C THR A 402 -12.26 -30.94 12.41
N ILE A 403 -11.84 -29.67 12.53
CA ILE A 403 -11.47 -28.84 11.38
C ILE A 403 -9.98 -28.97 11.13
N THR A 404 -9.62 -29.31 9.88
CA THR A 404 -8.23 -29.40 9.39
C THR A 404 -7.82 -28.18 8.56
N GLN A 405 -6.51 -28.00 8.34
CA GLN A 405 -5.93 -26.93 7.51
C GLN A 405 -6.47 -26.92 6.07
N ASP A 406 -6.75 -28.08 5.50
CA ASP A 406 -7.25 -28.19 4.12
C ASP A 406 -8.65 -27.60 3.95
N ASN A 407 -9.50 -27.65 4.98
CA ASN A 407 -10.80 -26.94 4.93
C ASN A 407 -10.61 -25.43 4.79
N PHE A 408 -9.63 -24.87 5.50
CA PHE A 408 -9.31 -23.44 5.40
C PHE A 408 -8.73 -23.09 4.02
N ARG A 409 -7.88 -23.95 3.45
CA ARG A 409 -7.36 -23.76 2.08
C ARG A 409 -8.49 -23.76 1.04
N LEU A 410 -9.43 -24.71 1.13
CA LEU A 410 -10.58 -24.78 0.24
C LEU A 410 -11.54 -23.59 0.42
N ALA A 411 -11.77 -23.18 1.67
CA ALA A 411 -12.59 -22.01 1.98
C ALA A 411 -11.97 -20.72 1.45
N PHE A 412 -10.64 -20.59 1.54
CA PHE A 412 -9.88 -19.42 1.07
C PHE A 412 -10.05 -19.21 -0.43
N ASN A 413 -10.01 -20.28 -1.23
CA ASN A 413 -10.25 -20.21 -2.68
C ASN A 413 -11.67 -19.72 -3.06
N GLN A 414 -12.61 -19.71 -2.12
CA GLN A 414 -14.00 -19.30 -2.32
C GLN A 414 -14.32 -17.98 -1.61
N SER A 415 -13.38 -17.34 -0.91
CA SER A 415 -13.59 -16.09 -0.18
C SER A 415 -12.80 -14.95 -0.79
N ASN A 416 -13.49 -13.84 -1.05
CA ASN A 416 -12.86 -12.56 -1.42
C ASN A 416 -13.05 -11.57 -0.26
N PRO A 417 -12.05 -10.71 0.02
CA PRO A 417 -12.15 -9.70 1.07
C PRO A 417 -13.19 -8.63 0.74
N SER A 418 -14.09 -8.33 1.68
CA SER A 418 -15.19 -7.37 1.49
C SER A 418 -14.72 -5.92 1.48
N ALA A 419 -13.59 -5.61 2.12
CA ALA A 419 -13.03 -4.25 2.16
C ALA A 419 -12.52 -3.74 0.79
N LEU A 420 -12.34 -4.64 -0.19
CA LEU A 420 -11.71 -4.35 -1.48
C LEU A 420 -12.71 -4.45 -2.66
N SER A 421 -14.00 -4.57 -2.38
CA SER A 421 -15.01 -5.08 -3.33
C SER A 421 -15.28 -4.24 -4.59
N GLU A 422 -14.98 -2.93 -4.62
CA GLU A 422 -15.15 -2.11 -5.82
C GLU A 422 -13.91 -2.09 -6.75
N ILE A 423 -12.72 -2.39 -6.23
CA ILE A 423 -11.46 -2.38 -6.98
C ILE A 423 -10.70 -3.65 -6.61
N VAL A 424 -10.75 -4.62 -7.51
CA VAL A 424 -10.19 -5.95 -7.29
C VAL A 424 -8.68 -5.83 -7.04
N VAL A 425 -8.28 -6.13 -5.81
CA VAL A 425 -6.88 -6.36 -5.46
C VAL A 425 -6.54 -7.79 -5.88
N GLU A 426 -5.64 -7.91 -6.84
CA GLU A 426 -5.21 -9.19 -7.38
C GLU A 426 -3.90 -9.61 -6.70
N LYS A 427 -3.74 -10.89 -6.34
CA LYS A 427 -2.41 -11.48 -6.13
C LYS A 427 -1.92 -12.00 -7.47
N PRO A 428 -0.93 -11.34 -8.12
CA PRO A 428 -0.47 -11.76 -9.42
C PRO A 428 0.25 -13.11 -9.32
N THR A 429 0.03 -13.98 -10.30
CA THR A 429 0.71 -15.27 -10.43
C THR A 429 1.80 -15.26 -11.49
N THR A 430 1.90 -14.18 -12.27
CA THR A 430 2.85 -14.04 -13.37
C THR A 430 4.27 -13.86 -12.83
N THR A 431 5.20 -14.68 -13.28
CA THR A 431 6.61 -14.62 -12.92
C THR A 431 7.46 -14.01 -14.04
N TRP A 432 8.76 -13.79 -13.79
CA TRP A 432 9.67 -13.31 -14.83
C TRP A 432 9.85 -14.30 -16.00
N ASP A 433 9.62 -15.60 -15.76
CA ASP A 433 9.77 -16.65 -16.77
C ASP A 433 8.58 -16.70 -17.73
N ASP A 434 7.42 -16.22 -17.29
CA ASP A 434 6.19 -16.10 -18.11
C ASP A 434 6.25 -14.95 -19.14
N ILE A 435 7.31 -14.15 -19.11
CA ILE A 435 7.49 -13.01 -20.02
C ILE A 435 8.70 -13.28 -20.92
N GLY A 436 8.51 -13.49 -22.22
CA GLY A 436 9.63 -13.64 -23.15
C GLY A 436 10.41 -12.32 -23.38
N GLY A 437 11.73 -12.40 -23.52
CA GLY A 437 12.58 -11.28 -23.92
C GLY A 437 12.79 -10.16 -22.87
N SER A 438 13.07 -8.94 -23.35
CA SER A 438 13.23 -7.71 -22.53
C SER A 438 14.24 -7.83 -21.36
N LYS A 439 15.33 -8.58 -21.55
CA LYS A 439 16.32 -8.92 -20.52
C LYS A 439 16.91 -7.68 -19.82
N ASN A 440 17.13 -6.60 -20.58
CA ASN A 440 17.64 -5.34 -20.04
C ASN A 440 16.63 -4.66 -19.10
N VAL A 441 15.37 -4.57 -19.52
CA VAL A 441 14.28 -3.99 -18.72
C VAL A 441 14.03 -4.80 -17.45
N LYS A 442 14.00 -6.14 -17.55
CA LYS A 442 13.88 -7.03 -16.38
C LYS A 442 15.00 -6.80 -15.38
N ARG A 443 16.25 -6.72 -15.85
CA ARG A 443 17.42 -6.47 -14.99
C ARG A 443 17.36 -5.10 -14.32
N GLU A 444 16.86 -4.08 -15.01
CA GLU A 444 16.65 -2.74 -14.45
C GLU A 444 15.58 -2.75 -13.35
N LEU A 445 14.44 -3.41 -13.60
CA LEU A 445 13.37 -3.56 -12.61
C LEU A 445 13.82 -4.36 -11.38
N GLN A 446 14.52 -5.49 -11.58
CA GLN A 446 15.07 -6.29 -10.49
C GLN A 446 16.03 -5.49 -9.61
N LYS A 447 16.87 -4.63 -10.20
CA LYS A 447 17.71 -3.71 -9.45
C LYS A 447 16.86 -2.78 -8.58
N HIS A 448 15.84 -2.13 -9.15
CA HIS A 448 14.94 -1.25 -8.38
C HIS A 448 14.25 -1.97 -7.21
N ILE A 449 13.79 -3.21 -7.42
CA ILE A 449 13.17 -4.04 -6.38
C ILE A 449 14.18 -4.38 -5.27
N GLN A 450 15.35 -4.91 -5.65
CA GLN A 450 16.39 -5.31 -4.70
C GLN A 450 16.93 -4.15 -3.88
N TYR A 451 17.10 -2.97 -4.49
CA TYR A 451 17.56 -1.77 -3.78
C TYR A 451 16.54 -1.27 -2.75
N ASN A 452 15.24 -1.35 -3.05
CA ASN A 452 14.17 -0.90 -2.16
C ASN A 452 13.84 -1.92 -1.05
N ALA A 453 13.83 -3.22 -1.36
CA ALA A 453 13.48 -4.28 -0.41
C ALA A 453 14.66 -4.71 0.49
N GLY A 454 15.90 -4.69 -0.01
CA GLY A 454 17.06 -5.29 0.67
C GLY A 454 17.81 -4.36 1.65
N TYR A 455 17.77 -3.03 1.46
CA TYR A 455 18.60 -2.09 2.24
C TYR A 455 17.89 -0.79 2.69
N PRO A 456 16.72 -0.86 3.35
CA PRO A 456 16.02 0.36 3.81
C PRO A 456 16.87 1.20 4.79
N LYS A 457 17.69 0.56 5.64
CA LYS A 457 18.53 1.25 6.64
C LYS A 457 19.66 2.07 6.03
N LYS A 458 20.27 1.61 4.93
CA LYS A 458 21.37 2.34 4.26
C LYS A 458 20.87 3.60 3.55
N PHE A 459 19.63 3.62 3.05
CA PHE A 459 19.07 4.82 2.41
C PHE A 459 18.73 5.93 3.40
N ILE A 460 18.31 5.57 4.62
CA ILE A 460 18.07 6.52 5.71
C ILE A 460 19.38 7.25 6.11
N GLU A 461 20.53 6.57 6.03
CA GLU A 461 21.85 7.17 6.33
C GLU A 461 22.37 8.09 5.23
N PHE A 462 21.88 7.98 3.99
CA PHE A 462 22.37 8.73 2.83
C PHE A 462 21.51 9.94 2.42
N ASP A 463 20.47 10.30 3.19
CA ASP A 463 19.54 11.42 2.89
C ASP A 463 19.00 11.41 1.44
N LYS A 464 18.98 10.23 0.81
CA LYS A 464 18.47 10.05 -0.55
C LYS A 464 17.03 9.64 -0.47
N ILE A 465 16.18 10.53 -0.96
CA ILE A 465 14.76 10.32 -1.24
C ILE A 465 14.62 8.96 -1.96
N SER A 466 13.89 8.03 -1.35
CA SER A 466 13.50 6.76 -1.98
C SER A 466 12.81 7.08 -3.31
N SER A 467 13.25 6.49 -4.42
CA SER A 467 12.62 6.72 -5.73
C SER A 467 11.14 6.36 -5.68
N SER A 468 10.27 7.30 -6.03
CA SER A 468 8.85 7.28 -5.65
C SER A 468 7.93 6.58 -6.65
N GLY A 469 8.39 6.27 -7.86
CA GLY A 469 7.58 5.54 -8.84
C GLY A 469 8.22 5.41 -10.22
N ILE A 470 7.73 4.43 -11.00
CA ILE A 470 8.22 4.10 -12.35
C ILE A 470 7.16 4.45 -13.39
N LEU A 471 7.58 4.99 -14.53
CA LEU A 471 6.73 5.14 -15.72
C LEU A 471 7.24 4.26 -16.86
N PHE A 472 6.41 3.32 -17.27
CA PHE A 472 6.57 2.52 -18.48
C PHE A 472 6.04 3.26 -19.70
N TYR A 473 6.89 3.42 -20.72
CA TYR A 473 6.48 3.99 -22.00
C TYR A 473 7.00 3.19 -23.19
N GLY A 474 6.31 3.29 -24.33
CA GLY A 474 6.66 2.56 -25.55
C GLY A 474 5.45 2.24 -26.42
N PRO A 475 5.60 1.43 -27.48
CA PRO A 475 4.48 0.99 -28.29
C PRO A 475 3.45 0.17 -27.50
N PRO A 476 2.18 0.14 -27.97
CA PRO A 476 1.15 -0.71 -27.38
C PRO A 476 1.50 -2.20 -27.58
N GLY A 477 0.96 -3.07 -26.72
CA GLY A 477 1.09 -4.53 -26.90
C GLY A 477 2.46 -5.13 -26.56
N CYS A 478 3.38 -4.38 -25.96
CA CYS A 478 4.73 -4.85 -25.60
C CYS A 478 4.86 -5.34 -24.15
N GLY A 479 3.75 -5.70 -23.49
CA GLY A 479 3.80 -6.36 -22.17
C GLY A 479 4.04 -5.45 -20.95
N LYS A 480 3.79 -4.14 -21.03
CA LYS A 480 3.97 -3.19 -19.90
C LYS A 480 3.22 -3.62 -18.63
N LYS A 481 1.95 -4.03 -18.79
CA LYS A 481 1.13 -4.54 -17.68
C LYS A 481 1.64 -5.90 -17.16
N LEU A 482 2.14 -6.77 -18.05
CA LEU A 482 2.71 -8.06 -17.65
C LEU A 482 3.99 -7.86 -16.81
N LEU A 483 4.87 -6.94 -17.22
CA LEU A 483 6.06 -6.58 -16.46
C LEU A 483 5.73 -6.02 -15.07
N ALA A 484 4.68 -5.19 -14.97
CA ALA A 484 4.21 -4.69 -13.67
C ALA A 484 3.66 -5.82 -12.77
N LYS A 485 2.93 -6.80 -13.35
CA LYS A 485 2.45 -7.97 -12.60
C LYS A 485 3.60 -8.86 -12.12
N ALA A 486 4.59 -9.15 -12.97
CA ALA A 486 5.77 -9.94 -12.58
C ALA A 486 6.59 -9.25 -11.48
N MET A 487 6.71 -7.92 -11.55
CA MET A 487 7.32 -7.13 -10.48
C MET A 487 6.56 -7.28 -9.15
N ALA A 488 5.23 -7.24 -9.16
CA ALA A 488 4.44 -7.41 -7.95
C ALA A 488 4.55 -8.84 -7.36
N THR A 489 4.57 -9.87 -8.21
CA THR A 489 4.79 -11.27 -7.78
C THR A 489 6.15 -11.45 -7.11
N GLU A 490 7.22 -10.91 -7.69
CA GLU A 490 8.58 -10.98 -7.13
C GLU A 490 8.69 -10.27 -5.78
N CYS A 491 7.96 -9.17 -5.62
CA CYS A 491 7.89 -8.43 -4.36
C CYS A 491 6.99 -9.12 -3.30
N GLY A 492 6.25 -10.17 -3.66
CA GLY A 492 5.18 -10.72 -2.81
C GLY A 492 4.12 -9.68 -2.46
N ALA A 493 3.88 -8.72 -3.35
CA ALA A 493 3.01 -7.57 -3.13
C ALA A 493 1.65 -7.76 -3.83
N ASP A 494 0.61 -7.21 -3.21
CA ASP A 494 -0.72 -7.12 -3.81
C ASP A 494 -0.68 -6.21 -5.05
N PHE A 495 -1.51 -6.48 -6.06
CA PHE A 495 -1.52 -5.74 -7.33
C PHE A 495 -2.86 -5.06 -7.55
N ILE A 496 -2.84 -3.74 -7.71
CA ILE A 496 -4.02 -2.92 -8.02
C ILE A 496 -3.83 -2.32 -9.41
N SER A 497 -4.70 -2.66 -10.35
CA SER A 497 -4.68 -2.10 -11.70
C SER A 497 -5.85 -1.16 -11.90
N VAL A 498 -5.56 0.09 -12.23
CA VAL A 498 -6.56 1.10 -12.59
C VAL A 498 -6.29 1.57 -14.01
N LYS A 499 -7.33 1.62 -14.85
CA LYS A 499 -7.22 2.19 -16.21
C LYS A 499 -7.47 3.70 -16.18
N GLY A 500 -6.76 4.46 -17.00
CA GLY A 500 -6.90 5.91 -17.06
C GLY A 500 -8.32 6.35 -17.46
N SER A 501 -8.96 5.60 -18.35
CA SER A 501 -10.37 5.76 -18.73
C SER A 501 -11.37 5.52 -17.59
N GLN A 502 -11.05 4.61 -16.67
CA GLN A 502 -11.86 4.33 -15.48
C GLN A 502 -11.78 5.48 -14.47
N LEU A 503 -10.60 6.07 -14.30
CA LEU A 503 -10.42 7.27 -13.47
C LEU A 503 -11.18 8.48 -14.02
N LEU A 504 -11.20 8.66 -15.36
CA LEU A 504 -12.00 9.73 -15.99
C LEU A 504 -13.49 9.53 -15.76
N THR A 505 -14.02 8.33 -16.01
CA THR A 505 -15.46 8.03 -15.84
C THR A 505 -15.90 8.18 -14.38
N MET A 506 -15.08 7.73 -13.43
CA MET A 506 -15.29 7.97 -12.01
C MET A 506 -15.36 9.47 -11.67
N TRP A 507 -14.51 10.29 -12.30
CA TRP A 507 -14.47 11.74 -12.05
C TRP A 507 -15.63 12.52 -12.70
N PHE A 508 -16.18 12.04 -13.82
CA PHE A 508 -17.37 12.64 -14.45
C PHE A 508 -18.68 12.24 -13.76
N GLY A 509 -18.69 11.16 -12.98
CA GLY A 509 -19.86 10.64 -12.26
C GLY A 509 -19.87 10.89 -10.75
N GLU A 510 -18.71 10.96 -10.09
CA GLU A 510 -18.55 11.17 -8.65
C GLU A 510 -17.36 12.10 -8.33
N SER A 511 -17.45 12.80 -7.19
CA SER A 511 -16.49 13.80 -6.69
C SER A 511 -15.03 13.31 -6.54
N ASP A 512 -14.08 14.24 -6.38
CA ASP A 512 -12.62 14.07 -6.10
C ASP A 512 -12.24 12.98 -5.07
N THR A 513 -13.21 12.50 -4.28
CA THR A 513 -13.12 11.46 -3.26
C THR A 513 -12.69 10.10 -3.81
N THR A 514 -13.13 9.71 -5.02
CA THR A 514 -12.89 8.36 -5.54
C THR A 514 -11.41 8.09 -5.84
N VAL A 515 -10.67 9.12 -6.30
CA VAL A 515 -9.22 9.02 -6.47
C VAL A 515 -8.52 8.84 -5.12
N ARG A 516 -8.95 9.55 -4.08
CA ARG A 516 -8.40 9.35 -2.73
C ARG A 516 -8.65 7.95 -2.23
N ASP A 517 -9.86 7.44 -2.44
CA ASP A 517 -10.25 6.10 -2.01
C ASP A 517 -9.39 5.01 -2.70
N ILE A 518 -9.01 5.19 -3.98
CA ILE A 518 -8.07 4.29 -4.68
C ILE A 518 -6.72 4.25 -3.99
N PHE A 519 -6.16 5.43 -3.70
CA PHE A 519 -4.86 5.54 -3.06
C PHE A 519 -4.91 5.06 -1.60
N ASP A 520 -6.00 5.31 -0.88
CA ASP A 520 -6.24 4.76 0.46
C ASP A 520 -6.40 3.24 0.45
N LYS A 521 -7.09 2.67 -0.54
CA LYS A 521 -7.16 1.22 -0.75
C LYS A 521 -5.77 0.63 -1.02
N ALA A 522 -4.96 1.25 -1.88
CA ALA A 522 -3.58 0.82 -2.11
C ALA A 522 -2.72 0.91 -0.83
N ARG A 523 -2.93 1.94 -0.01
CA ARG A 523 -2.30 2.11 1.31
C ARG A 523 -2.77 1.08 2.34
N GLN A 524 -3.97 0.54 2.20
CA GLN A 524 -4.52 -0.51 3.07
C GLN A 524 -4.05 -1.92 2.64
N ALA A 525 -3.84 -2.13 1.34
CA ALA A 525 -3.30 -3.35 0.75
C ALA A 525 -1.76 -3.44 0.78
N ALA A 526 -1.07 -2.54 1.50
CA ALA A 526 0.39 -2.55 1.53
C ALA A 526 0.93 -3.85 2.19
N PRO A 527 1.95 -4.52 1.61
CA PRO A 527 2.75 -4.13 0.45
C PRO A 527 1.98 -4.28 -0.88
N CYS A 528 1.93 -3.20 -1.68
CA CYS A 528 1.08 -3.12 -2.88
C CYS A 528 1.78 -2.42 -4.04
N VAL A 529 1.58 -2.91 -5.26
CA VAL A 529 1.91 -2.22 -6.52
C VAL A 529 0.64 -1.60 -7.10
N LEU A 530 0.60 -0.27 -7.16
CA LEU A 530 -0.47 0.49 -7.81
C LEU A 530 -0.10 0.77 -9.27
N PHE A 531 -0.71 0.03 -10.19
CA PHE A 531 -0.51 0.15 -11.63
C PHE A 531 -1.58 1.02 -12.29
N ILE A 532 -1.18 2.17 -12.83
CA ILE A 532 -2.05 3.10 -13.56
C ILE A 532 -1.77 2.96 -15.05
N ASP A 533 -2.68 2.30 -15.77
CA ASP A 533 -2.60 2.12 -17.22
C ASP A 533 -3.21 3.31 -17.97
N GLU A 534 -2.83 3.54 -19.23
CA GLU A 534 -3.34 4.63 -20.07
C GLU A 534 -3.24 6.01 -19.40
N LEU A 535 -2.11 6.30 -18.75
CA LEU A 535 -1.92 7.54 -18.00
C LEU A 535 -2.07 8.79 -18.90
N ASP A 536 -1.85 8.65 -20.21
CA ASP A 536 -2.04 9.67 -21.23
C ASP A 536 -3.51 10.07 -21.49
N VAL A 537 -4.47 9.31 -20.99
CA VAL A 537 -5.90 9.64 -21.06
C VAL A 537 -6.25 10.76 -20.09
N ILE A 538 -5.64 10.76 -18.89
CA ILE A 538 -5.89 11.74 -17.83
C ILE A 538 -4.86 12.87 -17.88
N ALA A 539 -3.59 12.54 -18.12
CA ALA A 539 -2.47 13.45 -17.89
C ALA A 539 -2.01 14.22 -19.14
N LYS A 540 -2.93 14.78 -19.92
CA LYS A 540 -2.55 15.46 -21.16
C LYS A 540 -1.83 16.79 -20.88
N SER A 541 -0.68 16.99 -21.52
CA SER A 541 0.08 18.23 -21.52
C SER A 541 -0.74 19.32 -22.20
N HIS A 542 -0.81 20.50 -21.58
CA HIS A 542 -1.57 21.64 -22.08
C HIS A 542 -1.24 21.95 -23.54
N GLY A 543 -2.26 22.27 -24.34
CA GLY A 543 -2.11 22.73 -25.71
C GLY A 543 -3.18 23.74 -26.12
N ASP A 544 -2.82 25.02 -26.07
CA ASP A 544 -3.17 26.17 -26.96
C ASP A 544 -4.59 26.34 -27.54
N SER A 545 -5.61 25.67 -27.02
CA SER A 545 -7.00 25.95 -27.37
C SER A 545 -7.63 26.78 -26.26
N ALA A 546 -7.67 28.08 -26.47
CA ALA A 546 -8.53 28.99 -25.71
C ALA A 546 -10.00 28.69 -26.06
N ASP A 547 -10.56 27.61 -25.50
CA ASP A 547 -12.02 27.43 -25.43
C ASP A 547 -12.41 26.38 -24.35
N ASP A 548 -12.87 26.92 -23.21
CA ASP A 548 -13.96 26.51 -22.30
C ASP A 548 -14.30 25.03 -21.98
N GLY A 549 -13.33 24.10 -21.91
CA GLY A 549 -13.62 22.71 -21.49
C GLY A 549 -12.61 21.99 -20.58
N SER A 550 -11.41 22.53 -20.34
CA SER A 550 -10.27 21.78 -19.78
C SER A 550 -10.10 21.83 -18.26
N GLY A 551 -10.86 22.66 -17.53
CA GLY A 551 -10.65 22.85 -16.09
C GLY A 551 -10.92 21.62 -15.21
N VAL A 552 -11.66 20.62 -15.72
CA VAL A 552 -12.05 19.41 -14.98
C VAL A 552 -10.93 18.36 -14.97
N THR A 553 -10.25 18.15 -16.09
CA THR A 553 -9.13 17.19 -16.20
C THR A 553 -7.90 17.65 -15.40
N ASP A 554 -7.68 18.97 -15.34
CA ASP A 554 -6.55 19.55 -14.60
C ASP A 554 -6.68 19.35 -13.08
N ARG A 555 -7.91 19.34 -12.54
CA ARG A 555 -8.16 19.05 -11.12
C ARG A 555 -7.88 17.59 -10.78
N ALA A 556 -8.25 16.65 -11.67
CA ALA A 556 -7.97 15.23 -11.49
C ALA A 556 -6.46 14.94 -11.44
N ILE A 557 -5.68 15.55 -12.35
CA ILE A 557 -4.22 15.42 -12.35
C ILE A 557 -3.63 15.95 -11.03
N ASN A 558 -4.03 17.16 -10.61
CA ASN A 558 -3.54 17.75 -9.36
C ASN A 558 -3.87 16.89 -8.13
N GLN A 559 -5.04 16.25 -8.09
CA GLN A 559 -5.40 15.33 -7.01
C GLN A 559 -4.52 14.07 -7.03
N ILE A 560 -4.32 13.43 -8.19
CA ILE A 560 -3.41 12.28 -8.33
C ILE A 560 -2.00 12.66 -7.89
N LEU A 561 -1.50 13.83 -8.32
CA LEU A 561 -0.19 14.34 -7.93
C LEU A 561 -0.07 14.53 -6.41
N THR A 562 -1.12 15.07 -5.76
CA THR A 562 -1.18 15.24 -4.31
C THR A 562 -1.13 13.88 -3.60
N GLU A 563 -1.82 12.87 -4.12
CA GLU A 563 -1.82 11.53 -3.54
C GLU A 563 -0.47 10.80 -3.73
N ILE A 564 0.19 10.97 -4.89
CA ILE A 564 1.54 10.46 -5.16
C ILE A 564 2.54 11.09 -4.16
N ASP A 565 2.49 12.43 -4.01
CA ASP A 565 3.36 13.15 -3.08
C ASP A 565 3.12 12.69 -1.62
N GLY A 566 1.86 12.37 -1.27
CA GLY A 566 1.46 11.92 0.07
C GLY A 566 1.83 10.47 0.44
N ILE A 567 2.08 9.59 -0.55
CA ILE A 567 2.47 8.18 -0.29
C ILE A 567 3.87 8.07 0.33
N ASN A 568 4.77 9.00 0.00
CA ASN A 568 6.20 8.94 0.31
C ASN A 568 6.57 8.95 1.81
N ILE A 569 5.61 9.10 2.73
CA ILE A 569 5.90 9.41 4.12
C ILE A 569 5.95 8.16 5.02
N LYS A 570 5.17 7.07 4.77
CA LYS A 570 5.14 5.90 5.71
C LYS A 570 4.74 4.51 5.16
N LYS A 571 4.41 4.30 3.88
CA LYS A 571 3.78 3.03 3.43
C LYS A 571 4.47 2.39 2.22
N ASN A 572 4.63 1.05 2.25
CA ASN A 572 5.20 0.20 1.19
C ASN A 572 4.26 0.09 -0.04
N VAL A 573 3.89 1.23 -0.64
CA VAL A 573 3.09 1.28 -1.87
C VAL A 573 3.98 1.74 -3.01
N PHE A 574 4.09 0.92 -4.04
CA PHE A 574 4.93 1.20 -5.20
C PHE A 574 4.08 1.59 -6.40
N ILE A 575 4.33 2.77 -6.98
CA ILE A 575 3.49 3.31 -8.06
C ILE A 575 4.15 3.05 -9.41
N VAL A 576 3.39 2.44 -10.33
CA VAL A 576 3.81 2.17 -11.71
C VAL A 576 2.80 2.76 -12.67
N GLY A 577 3.20 3.79 -13.43
CA GLY A 577 2.40 4.32 -14.53
C GLY A 577 2.75 3.65 -15.86
N ALA A 578 1.79 3.50 -16.77
CA ALA A 578 2.04 3.07 -18.13
C ALA A 578 1.38 4.01 -19.15
N THR A 579 2.10 4.30 -20.24
CA THR A 579 1.61 5.15 -21.33
C THR A 579 2.09 4.66 -22.69
N ASN A 580 1.23 4.76 -23.70
CA ASN A 580 1.65 4.58 -25.09
C ASN A 580 2.04 5.91 -25.75
N ARG A 581 1.73 7.06 -25.14
CA ARG A 581 1.99 8.39 -25.69
C ARG A 581 2.70 9.27 -24.68
N PRO A 582 4.02 9.10 -24.49
CA PRO A 582 4.78 9.94 -23.55
C PRO A 582 4.86 11.40 -24.01
N ASP A 583 4.67 11.66 -25.31
CA ASP A 583 4.72 12.99 -25.92
C ASP A 583 3.62 13.95 -25.44
N ILE A 584 2.49 13.40 -25.00
CA ILE A 584 1.35 14.18 -24.53
C ILE A 584 1.23 14.18 -23.01
N ILE A 585 2.18 13.64 -22.25
CA ILE A 585 2.04 13.62 -20.78
C ILE A 585 2.55 14.93 -20.17
N ASP A 586 1.81 15.45 -19.19
CA ASP A 586 2.28 16.59 -18.40
C ASP A 586 3.61 16.29 -17.68
N SER A 587 4.61 17.13 -17.98
CA SER A 587 5.93 17.15 -17.34
C SER A 587 5.92 17.26 -15.82
N THR A 588 4.83 17.72 -15.19
CA THR A 588 4.72 17.79 -13.72
C THR A 588 4.75 16.41 -13.05
N ILE A 589 4.36 15.34 -13.78
CA ILE A 589 4.33 13.96 -13.28
C ILE A 589 5.73 13.37 -13.17
N PHE A 590 6.68 13.85 -13.97
CA PHE A 590 8.07 13.36 -14.00
C PHE A 590 8.98 14.02 -12.97
N ARG A 591 8.45 14.89 -12.11
CA ARG A 591 9.26 15.58 -11.11
C ARG A 591 9.83 14.58 -10.08
N PRO A 592 11.05 14.82 -9.55
CA PRO A 592 11.62 14.01 -8.48
C PRO A 592 10.63 13.86 -7.32
N GLY A 593 10.43 12.64 -6.83
CA GLY A 593 9.44 12.33 -5.80
C GLY A 593 8.09 11.82 -6.33
N ARG A 594 7.91 11.71 -7.66
CA ARG A 594 6.70 11.18 -8.32
C ARG A 594 7.03 9.99 -9.23
N LEU A 595 6.81 10.10 -10.55
CA LEU A 595 7.23 9.09 -11.53
C LEU A 595 8.54 9.53 -12.18
N ASP A 596 9.63 9.49 -11.42
CA ASP A 596 10.93 10.01 -11.82
C ASP A 596 11.77 9.00 -12.63
N GLN A 597 11.48 7.70 -12.51
CA GLN A 597 12.12 6.65 -13.29
C GLN A 597 11.35 6.37 -14.58
N LEU A 598 11.95 6.70 -15.72
CA LEU A 598 11.36 6.51 -17.05
C LEU A 598 11.97 5.27 -17.72
N ILE A 599 11.19 4.19 -17.86
CA ILE A 599 11.65 2.94 -18.46
C ILE A 599 10.98 2.75 -19.83
N TYR A 600 11.82 2.69 -20.88
CA TYR A 600 11.38 2.43 -22.25
C TYR A 600 11.23 0.93 -22.50
N ILE A 601 10.09 0.53 -23.04
CA ILE A 601 9.80 -0.84 -23.43
C ILE A 601 9.70 -0.87 -24.96
N PRO A 602 10.76 -1.31 -25.67
CA PRO A 602 10.77 -1.36 -27.14
C PRO A 602 9.90 -2.50 -27.69
N LEU A 603 9.73 -2.51 -29.01
CA LEU A 603 9.28 -3.71 -29.73
C LEU A 603 10.31 -4.85 -29.57
N PRO A 604 9.87 -6.11 -29.59
CA PRO A 604 10.78 -7.24 -29.43
C PRO A 604 11.72 -7.36 -30.62
N ASP A 605 13.03 -7.42 -30.32
CA ASP A 605 14.06 -7.81 -31.28
C ASP A 605 13.94 -9.29 -31.64
N TYR A 606 14.74 -9.75 -32.61
CA TYR A 606 14.70 -11.14 -33.07
C TYR A 606 14.78 -12.14 -31.90
N GLN A 607 15.75 -11.95 -31.00
CA GLN A 607 15.92 -12.82 -29.85
C GLN A 607 14.72 -12.75 -28.88
N SER A 608 14.18 -11.56 -28.62
CA SER A 608 12.98 -11.44 -27.79
C SER A 608 11.76 -12.08 -28.44
N ARG A 609 11.63 -12.06 -29.78
CA ARG A 609 10.53 -12.76 -30.47
C ARG A 609 10.66 -14.27 -30.33
N VAL A 610 11.86 -14.83 -30.47
CA VAL A 610 12.14 -16.25 -30.19
C VAL A 610 11.72 -16.59 -28.76
N ASP A 611 12.22 -15.84 -27.77
CA ASP A 611 11.93 -16.05 -26.35
C ASP A 611 10.40 -15.95 -26.08
N ILE A 612 9.68 -15.01 -26.70
CA ILE A 612 8.22 -14.85 -26.56
C ILE A 612 7.45 -16.02 -27.17
N ILE A 613 7.82 -16.43 -28.38
CA ILE A 613 7.16 -17.55 -29.08
C ILE A 613 7.38 -18.84 -28.28
N GLU A 614 8.59 -19.07 -27.77
CA GLU A 614 8.91 -20.22 -26.92
C GLU A 614 8.06 -20.25 -25.63
N THR A 615 7.89 -19.12 -24.95
CA THR A 615 7.00 -19.04 -23.78
C THR A 615 5.54 -19.31 -24.14
N LEU A 616 5.07 -18.84 -25.30
CA LEU A 616 3.70 -19.08 -25.77
C LEU A 616 3.46 -20.55 -26.18
N THR A 617 4.45 -21.21 -26.76
CA THR A 617 4.35 -22.61 -27.20
C THR A 617 4.49 -23.62 -26.06
N LYS A 618 5.13 -23.26 -24.93
CA LYS A 618 5.14 -24.11 -23.71
C LYS A 618 3.75 -24.47 -23.19
N LEU A 619 2.75 -23.64 -23.49
CA LEU A 619 1.36 -23.85 -23.11
C LEU A 619 0.56 -24.66 -24.16
N MET A 620 1.20 -25.10 -25.24
CA MET A 620 0.58 -25.74 -26.41
C MET A 620 1.25 -27.07 -26.73
N VAL A 621 0.51 -28.01 -27.33
CA VAL A 621 1.08 -29.24 -27.88
C VAL A 621 1.47 -28.96 -29.33
N VAL A 622 2.77 -28.77 -29.57
CA VAL A 622 3.32 -28.37 -30.87
C VAL A 622 4.22 -29.48 -31.41
N GLN A 623 4.01 -29.89 -32.66
CA GLN A 623 4.90 -30.81 -33.39
C GLN A 623 5.42 -30.13 -34.67
N ASP A 624 6.70 -30.33 -34.99
CA ASP A 624 7.34 -29.86 -36.23
C ASP A 624 7.26 -28.34 -36.50
N VAL A 625 7.37 -27.50 -35.47
CA VAL A 625 7.42 -26.03 -35.62
C VAL A 625 8.80 -25.49 -35.29
N ASP A 626 9.45 -24.88 -36.28
CA ASP A 626 10.70 -24.13 -36.07
C ASP A 626 10.40 -22.72 -35.56
N ILE A 627 10.72 -22.48 -34.29
CA ILE A 627 10.53 -21.19 -33.61
C ILE A 627 11.36 -20.09 -34.27
N ASN A 628 12.56 -20.41 -34.78
CA ASN A 628 13.44 -19.42 -35.39
C ASN A 628 12.84 -18.90 -36.69
N TYR A 629 12.29 -19.79 -37.51
CA TYR A 629 11.57 -19.44 -38.74
C TYR A 629 10.38 -18.52 -38.47
N LEU A 630 9.58 -18.80 -37.43
CA LEU A 630 8.46 -17.92 -37.04
C LEU A 630 8.95 -16.54 -36.56
N ALA A 631 10.08 -16.48 -35.85
CA ALA A 631 10.65 -15.22 -35.39
C ALA A 631 11.19 -14.33 -36.53
N GLU A 632 11.69 -14.94 -37.61
CA GLU A 632 12.07 -14.23 -38.85
C GLU A 632 10.84 -13.66 -39.56
N GLY A 633 9.78 -14.46 -39.72
CA GLY A 633 8.54 -14.06 -40.39
C GLY A 633 7.72 -13.00 -39.64
N THR A 634 8.00 -12.75 -38.37
CA THR A 634 7.25 -11.85 -37.49
C THR A 634 7.99 -10.55 -37.14
N GLU A 635 8.91 -10.10 -37.98
CA GLU A 635 9.59 -8.82 -37.80
C GLU A 635 8.58 -7.66 -37.59
N GLY A 636 8.85 -6.79 -36.62
CA GLY A 636 7.98 -5.66 -36.28
C GLY A 636 6.69 -6.03 -35.54
N ALA A 637 6.45 -7.31 -35.24
CA ALA A 637 5.31 -7.74 -34.43
C ALA A 637 5.51 -7.38 -32.94
N SER A 638 4.45 -6.91 -32.27
CA SER A 638 4.45 -6.75 -30.82
C SER A 638 4.20 -8.09 -30.11
N GLY A 639 4.44 -8.16 -28.79
CA GLY A 639 4.11 -9.36 -28.00
C GLY A 639 2.63 -9.74 -28.07
N LEU A 640 1.74 -8.74 -28.16
CA LEU A 640 0.31 -8.96 -28.38
C LEU A 640 0.01 -9.56 -29.76
N ASP A 641 0.73 -9.14 -30.79
CA ASP A 641 0.55 -9.68 -32.15
C ASP A 641 1.01 -11.13 -32.24
N LEU A 642 2.15 -11.47 -31.61
CA LEU A 642 2.63 -12.85 -31.48
C LEU A 642 1.65 -13.74 -30.69
N THR A 643 1.04 -13.19 -29.63
CA THR A 643 0.01 -13.89 -28.86
C THR A 643 -1.24 -14.14 -29.70
N LYS A 644 -1.68 -13.15 -30.49
CA LYS A 644 -2.82 -13.30 -31.40
C LYS A 644 -2.55 -14.35 -32.48
N MET A 645 -1.36 -14.34 -33.07
CA MET A 645 -0.93 -15.34 -34.04
C MET A 645 -1.00 -16.75 -33.45
N SER A 646 -0.45 -16.94 -32.25
CA SER A 646 -0.44 -18.26 -31.57
C SER A 646 -1.85 -18.74 -31.22
N LYS A 647 -2.73 -17.83 -30.75
CA LYS A 647 -4.15 -18.14 -30.51
C LYS A 647 -4.90 -18.50 -31.79
N GLN A 648 -4.61 -17.81 -32.89
CA GLN A 648 -5.23 -18.08 -34.18
C GLN A 648 -4.81 -19.46 -34.71
N ALA A 649 -3.52 -19.81 -34.61
CA ALA A 649 -3.03 -21.13 -34.96
C ALA A 649 -3.73 -22.24 -34.15
N CYS A 650 -3.91 -22.05 -32.84
CA CYS A 650 -4.66 -22.97 -31.99
C CYS A 650 -6.13 -23.13 -32.43
N LEU A 651 -6.78 -22.03 -32.86
CA LEU A 651 -8.17 -22.05 -33.31
C LEU A 651 -8.34 -22.77 -34.65
N LEU A 652 -7.36 -22.64 -35.56
CA LEU A 652 -7.30 -23.39 -36.81
C LEU A 652 -7.15 -24.89 -36.58
N ALA A 653 -6.19 -25.28 -35.73
CA ALA A 653 -5.98 -26.69 -35.35
C ALA A 653 -7.24 -27.32 -34.68
N THR A 654 -7.96 -26.53 -33.88
CA THR A 654 -9.22 -26.99 -33.25
C THR A 654 -10.34 -27.14 -34.28
N ARG A 655 -10.42 -26.25 -35.27
CA ARG A 655 -11.43 -26.32 -36.34
C ARG A 655 -11.25 -27.58 -37.19
N ASP A 656 -10.01 -27.91 -37.53
CA ASP A 656 -9.69 -29.05 -38.38
C ASP A 656 -9.99 -30.38 -37.69
N THR A 657 -9.80 -30.46 -36.37
CA THR A 657 -10.18 -31.62 -35.56
C THR A 657 -11.70 -31.76 -35.37
N THR A 658 -12.43 -30.65 -35.24
CA THR A 658 -13.90 -30.68 -35.04
C THR A 658 -14.67 -31.10 -36.30
N THR A 659 -14.07 -30.92 -37.49
CA THR A 659 -14.67 -31.40 -38.76
C THR A 659 -14.56 -32.92 -38.96
N MET A 660 -13.83 -33.62 -38.10
CA MET A 660 -13.63 -35.08 -38.12
C MET A 660 -14.45 -35.77 -37.01
N ASN A 661 -15.69 -36.17 -37.33
CA ASN A 661 -16.61 -37.07 -36.60
C ASN A 661 -16.95 -36.79 -35.11
N SER A 662 -18.25 -36.70 -34.84
CA SER A 662 -18.85 -36.21 -33.59
C SER A 662 -19.34 -37.28 -32.61
N ASP A 663 -18.55 -38.31 -32.26
CA ASP A 663 -19.01 -39.33 -31.27
C ASP A 663 -17.93 -39.88 -30.30
N GLN A 664 -16.74 -39.29 -30.24
CA GLN A 664 -15.74 -39.59 -29.18
C GLN A 664 -15.08 -38.31 -28.67
N PRO A 665 -14.63 -38.26 -27.39
CA PRO A 665 -13.81 -37.15 -26.92
C PRO A 665 -12.53 -37.08 -27.77
N ALA A 666 -12.45 -36.08 -28.65
CA ALA A 666 -11.33 -35.92 -29.55
C ALA A 666 -10.02 -35.75 -28.76
N PRO A 667 -8.89 -36.33 -29.22
CA PRO A 667 -7.57 -36.07 -28.64
C PRO A 667 -7.24 -34.57 -28.72
N VAL A 668 -6.37 -34.10 -27.81
CA VAL A 668 -5.93 -32.70 -27.80
C VAL A 668 -5.35 -32.35 -29.17
N PRO A 669 -5.86 -31.31 -29.87
CA PRO A 669 -5.40 -30.95 -31.21
C PRO A 669 -3.92 -30.55 -31.17
N GLU A 670 -3.11 -31.20 -31.98
CA GLU A 670 -1.69 -30.88 -32.16
C GLU A 670 -1.58 -29.73 -33.17
N ILE A 671 -0.87 -28.67 -32.79
CA ILE A 671 -0.67 -27.50 -33.66
C ILE A 671 0.52 -27.77 -34.57
N ARG A 672 0.32 -27.64 -35.88
CA ARG A 672 1.34 -27.89 -36.91
C ARG A 672 1.88 -26.57 -37.47
N ARG A 673 2.98 -26.67 -38.23
CA ARG A 673 3.57 -25.55 -38.96
C ARG A 673 2.57 -24.83 -39.88
N GLU A 674 1.72 -25.59 -40.57
CA GLU A 674 0.74 -25.06 -41.52
C GLU A 674 -0.25 -24.09 -40.85
N ASP A 675 -0.68 -24.40 -39.62
CA ASP A 675 -1.58 -23.54 -38.83
C ASP A 675 -0.95 -22.18 -38.53
N PHE A 676 0.36 -22.16 -38.23
CA PHE A 676 1.10 -20.93 -38.00
C PHE A 676 1.32 -20.14 -39.29
N GLU A 677 1.58 -20.80 -40.41
CA GLU A 677 1.71 -20.13 -41.71
C GLU A 677 0.37 -19.51 -42.17
N GLU A 678 -0.74 -20.21 -41.96
CA GLU A 678 -2.09 -19.72 -42.20
C GLU A 678 -2.43 -18.54 -41.27
N ALA A 679 -2.08 -18.63 -39.98
CA ALA A 679 -2.25 -17.55 -39.01
C ALA A 679 -1.42 -16.30 -39.39
N MET A 680 -0.19 -16.48 -39.88
CA MET A 680 0.68 -15.38 -40.31
C MET A 680 0.10 -14.58 -41.48
N LYS A 681 -0.60 -15.23 -42.43
CA LYS A 681 -1.28 -14.53 -43.54
C LYS A 681 -2.35 -13.54 -43.03
N SER A 682 -3.01 -13.88 -41.91
CA SER A 682 -4.03 -13.05 -41.28
C SER A 682 -3.49 -12.03 -40.28
N ALA A 683 -2.23 -12.19 -39.85
CA ALA A 683 -1.61 -11.36 -38.83
C ALA A 683 -1.26 -9.98 -39.39
N ARG A 684 -1.92 -8.93 -38.88
CA ARG A 684 -1.56 -7.53 -39.17
C ARG A 684 -0.58 -7.01 -38.13
N ARG A 685 0.45 -6.29 -38.59
CA ARG A 685 1.34 -5.51 -37.71
C ARG A 685 0.53 -4.38 -37.06
N SER A 686 0.49 -4.36 -35.72
CA SER A 686 -0.26 -3.35 -34.97
C SER A 686 0.48 -2.01 -34.85
N VAL A 687 1.80 -2.01 -35.01
CA VAL A 687 2.66 -0.82 -34.91
C VAL A 687 3.26 -0.50 -36.28
N SER A 688 3.08 0.73 -36.73
CA SER A 688 3.64 1.22 -38.00
C SER A 688 5.07 1.73 -37.85
N ASP A 689 5.88 1.66 -38.91
CA ASP A 689 7.26 2.17 -38.91
C ASP A 689 7.34 3.67 -38.57
N LYS A 690 6.30 4.44 -38.92
CA LYS A 690 6.18 5.85 -38.55
C LYS A 690 6.02 6.04 -37.03
N GLN A 691 5.30 5.16 -36.36
CA GLN A 691 5.18 5.16 -34.90
C GLN A 691 6.49 4.72 -34.24
N ILE A 692 7.17 3.69 -34.79
CA ILE A 692 8.48 3.24 -34.30
C ILE A 692 9.48 4.39 -34.36
N ARG A 693 9.60 5.05 -35.51
CA ARG A 693 10.43 6.25 -35.67
C ARG A 693 10.02 7.36 -34.70
N LYS A 694 8.74 7.53 -34.38
CA LYS A 694 8.30 8.52 -33.38
C LYS A 694 8.83 8.20 -31.96
N TYR A 695 8.93 6.91 -31.60
CA TYR A 695 9.53 6.49 -30.33
C TYR A 695 11.07 6.49 -30.36
N GLU A 696 11.71 6.25 -31.51
CA GLU A 696 13.16 6.34 -31.67
C GLU A 696 13.65 7.81 -31.74
N LEU A 697 12.83 8.69 -32.34
CA LEU A 697 13.03 10.14 -32.38
C LEU A 697 12.79 10.80 -31.01
N LEU A 698 12.62 10.05 -29.92
CA LEU A 698 12.62 10.59 -28.55
C LEU A 698 14.01 11.15 -28.15
N GLY A 699 15.05 10.96 -28.97
CA GLY A 699 16.25 11.82 -28.94
C GLY A 699 15.92 13.31 -29.15
N ILE A 700 14.90 13.63 -29.96
CA ILE A 700 14.34 14.98 -30.13
C ILE A 700 13.54 15.41 -28.89
N PHE A 701 12.97 14.48 -28.11
CA PHE A 701 12.37 14.81 -26.81
C PHE A 701 13.43 15.21 -25.77
N LEU A 702 14.62 14.59 -25.78
CA LEU A 702 15.78 15.07 -25.02
C LEU A 702 16.23 16.46 -25.50
N PHE A 703 16.18 16.73 -26.80
CA PHE A 703 16.42 18.06 -27.38
C PHE A 703 15.35 19.10 -26.96
N TYR A 704 14.08 18.70 -26.91
CA TYR A 704 12.97 19.50 -26.37
C TYR A 704 13.08 19.71 -24.86
N ARG A 705 13.66 18.74 -24.13
CA ARG A 705 14.04 18.87 -22.73
C ARG A 705 15.13 19.92 -22.57
N ILE A 706 16.15 19.95 -23.41
CA ILE A 706 17.17 21.03 -23.40
C ILE A 706 16.51 22.39 -23.66
N LEU A 707 15.52 22.47 -24.56
CA LEU A 707 14.75 23.70 -24.76
C LEU A 707 13.92 24.11 -23.52
N LYS A 708 13.44 23.18 -22.68
CA LYS A 708 12.64 23.48 -21.47
C LYS A 708 13.44 23.56 -20.17
N THR A 709 14.65 23.01 -20.11
CA THR A 709 15.43 22.90 -18.87
C THR A 709 16.36 24.09 -18.70
N GLY A 710 15.90 25.09 -17.95
CA GLY A 710 16.72 26.18 -17.40
C GLY A 710 16.55 27.49 -18.15
N LYS A 711 15.99 28.49 -17.46
CA LYS A 711 16.14 29.90 -17.84
C LYS A 711 17.62 30.25 -17.82
N ASP A 712 18.26 30.15 -18.95
CA ASP A 712 19.59 30.70 -19.17
C ASP A 712 19.39 32.09 -19.79
N SER A 713 19.66 33.14 -19.01
CA SER A 713 19.39 34.55 -19.37
C SER A 713 20.05 34.98 -20.69
N ARG A 714 21.04 34.22 -21.16
CA ARG A 714 21.70 34.37 -22.46
C ARG A 714 20.76 34.13 -23.65
N PHE A 715 19.71 33.33 -23.48
CA PHE A 715 18.77 32.95 -24.56
C PHE A 715 17.43 33.70 -24.50
N ASP A 716 17.18 34.47 -23.45
CA ASP A 716 15.92 35.21 -23.28
C ASP A 716 15.71 36.25 -24.40
N HIS A 717 16.78 36.90 -24.87
CA HIS A 717 16.71 37.84 -25.99
C HIS A 717 16.58 37.17 -27.37
N MET A 718 16.95 35.89 -27.51
CA MET A 718 16.87 35.15 -28.77
C MET A 718 15.55 34.41 -28.94
N ARG A 719 14.85 34.09 -27.83
CA ARG A 719 13.51 33.47 -27.83
C ARG A 719 12.42 34.36 -28.39
N ASN A 720 12.54 35.67 -28.23
CA ASN A 720 11.51 36.63 -28.64
C ASN A 720 11.45 36.86 -30.17
N SER A 721 12.30 36.19 -30.96
CA SER A 721 12.28 36.29 -32.42
C SER A 721 12.61 34.93 -33.05
N PRO A 722 11.61 34.19 -33.58
CA PRO A 722 11.83 32.87 -34.17
C PRO A 722 12.86 32.89 -35.31
N PHE A 723 12.96 34.00 -36.04
CA PHE A 723 13.96 34.21 -37.08
C PHE A 723 15.41 34.25 -36.55
N LYS A 724 15.66 34.90 -35.40
CA LYS A 724 17.00 34.94 -34.78
C LYS A 724 17.39 33.58 -34.23
N LEU A 725 16.42 32.85 -33.67
CA LEU A 725 16.62 31.49 -33.19
C LEU A 725 16.97 30.56 -34.35
N PHE A 726 16.24 30.64 -35.46
CA PHE A 726 16.53 29.88 -36.68
C PHE A 726 17.94 30.16 -37.24
N ILE A 727 18.34 31.44 -37.33
CA ILE A 727 19.70 31.80 -37.77
C ILE A 727 20.76 31.22 -36.85
N THR A 728 20.57 31.33 -35.53
CA THR A 728 21.53 30.82 -34.55
C THR A 728 21.66 29.30 -34.65
N TRP A 729 20.54 28.62 -34.90
CA TRP A 729 20.48 27.18 -35.07
C TRP A 729 21.15 26.73 -36.38
N MET A 730 20.89 27.42 -37.49
CA MET A 730 21.57 27.17 -38.76
C MET A 730 23.08 27.40 -38.66
N MET A 731 23.52 28.40 -37.89
CA MET A 731 24.95 28.62 -37.64
C MET A 731 25.57 27.48 -36.81
N GLN A 732 24.82 26.87 -35.88
CA GLN A 732 25.27 25.68 -35.14
C GLN A 732 25.36 24.45 -36.06
N ASP A 733 24.37 24.23 -36.91
CA ASP A 733 24.39 23.12 -37.88
C ASP A 733 25.57 23.25 -38.85
N ILE A 734 25.79 24.47 -39.39
CA ILE A 734 26.96 24.76 -40.23
C ILE A 734 28.26 24.52 -39.45
N TRP A 735 28.33 24.89 -38.16
CA TRP A 735 29.51 24.66 -37.34
C TRP A 735 29.83 23.16 -37.18
N VAL A 736 28.82 22.35 -36.84
CA VAL A 736 28.98 20.90 -36.68
C VAL A 736 29.38 20.23 -37.99
N ILE A 737 28.76 20.63 -39.11
CA ILE A 737 29.09 20.08 -40.43
C ILE A 737 30.52 20.43 -40.84
N MET A 738 30.92 21.70 -40.67
CA MET A 738 32.26 22.16 -41.06
C MET A 738 33.37 21.55 -40.22
N THR A 739 33.11 21.28 -38.93
CA THR A 739 34.09 20.63 -38.03
C THR A 739 34.26 19.15 -38.35
N LEU A 740 33.17 18.43 -38.59
CA LEU A 740 33.18 16.98 -38.84
C LEU A 740 33.45 16.60 -40.29
N LEU A 741 33.69 17.57 -41.16
CA LEU A 741 33.83 17.40 -42.61
C LEU A 741 34.85 16.30 -43.02
N PRO A 742 36.06 16.19 -42.40
CA PRO A 742 36.99 15.10 -42.69
C PRO A 742 36.45 13.72 -42.32
N THR A 743 35.76 13.61 -41.19
CA THR A 743 35.13 12.36 -40.71
C THR A 743 33.94 11.96 -41.57
N PHE A 744 33.15 12.94 -42.01
CA PHE A 744 32.00 12.72 -42.88
C PHE A 744 32.43 12.09 -44.21
N TYR A 745 33.48 12.62 -44.84
CA TYR A 745 34.03 12.02 -46.07
C TYR A 745 34.67 10.65 -45.84
N LEU A 746 35.32 10.44 -44.70
CA LEU A 746 35.92 9.16 -44.36
C LEU A 746 34.86 8.05 -44.20
N ASN A 747 33.75 8.35 -43.54
CA ASN A 747 32.66 7.40 -43.30
C ASN A 747 31.84 7.05 -44.57
N GLN A 748 31.95 7.86 -45.63
CA GLN A 748 31.27 7.58 -46.90
C GLN A 748 32.05 6.62 -47.81
N LYS A 749 33.28 6.24 -47.44
CA LYS A 749 34.14 5.38 -48.26
C LYS A 749 34.37 4.03 -47.60
N GLN A 750 34.35 2.97 -48.40
CA GLN A 750 34.96 1.69 -48.02
C GLN A 750 36.49 1.85 -48.07
N ILE A 751 37.16 1.60 -46.96
CA ILE A 751 38.59 1.83 -46.79
C ILE A 751 39.34 0.52 -46.98
N ASP A 752 39.89 0.31 -48.17
CA ASP A 752 40.75 -0.86 -48.48
C ASP A 752 42.25 -0.52 -48.50
N LYS A 753 42.64 0.69 -48.05
CA LYS A 753 44.03 1.16 -48.08
C LYS A 753 44.73 0.96 -46.72
N PRO A 754 46.00 0.49 -46.69
CA PRO A 754 46.77 0.37 -45.46
C PRO A 754 47.15 1.74 -44.88
N LEU A 755 47.35 1.79 -43.56
CA LEU A 755 47.79 2.99 -42.84
C LEU A 755 49.22 3.39 -43.24
N ILE A 756 49.43 4.70 -43.46
CA ILE A 756 50.72 5.29 -43.82
C ILE A 756 51.26 6.14 -42.67
N LYS A 757 52.56 6.48 -42.70
CA LYS A 757 53.24 7.35 -41.71
C LYS A 757 52.46 8.63 -41.37
N THR A 758 51.78 9.24 -42.34
CA THR A 758 50.93 10.42 -42.13
C THR A 758 49.78 10.17 -41.16
N ASP A 759 49.22 8.97 -41.19
CA ASP A 759 48.06 8.60 -40.37
C ASP A 759 48.49 8.42 -38.92
N TYR A 760 49.64 7.77 -38.71
CA TYR A 760 50.27 7.67 -37.39
C TYR A 760 50.67 9.04 -36.82
N ILE A 761 51.16 9.96 -37.66
CA ILE A 761 51.45 11.34 -37.25
C ILE A 761 50.17 12.05 -36.83
N GLY A 762 49.09 11.95 -37.63
CA GLY A 762 47.79 12.55 -37.32
C GLY A 762 47.20 12.04 -36.01
N TRP A 763 47.18 10.73 -35.82
CA TRP A 763 46.71 10.11 -34.56
C TRP A 763 47.60 10.45 -33.36
N SER A 764 48.91 10.58 -33.55
CA SER A 764 49.82 11.01 -32.47
C SER A 764 49.57 12.47 -32.05
N ILE A 765 49.35 13.36 -33.03
CA ILE A 765 48.98 14.76 -32.77
C ILE A 765 47.62 14.83 -32.06
N TRP A 766 46.63 14.06 -32.53
CA TRP A 766 45.31 13.99 -31.93
C TRP A 766 45.37 13.51 -30.47
N LEU A 767 46.09 12.42 -30.21
CA LEU A 767 46.22 11.85 -28.87
C LEU A 767 46.94 12.81 -27.92
N PHE A 768 48.02 13.44 -28.38
CA PHE A 768 48.72 14.47 -27.61
C PHE A 768 47.79 15.65 -27.27
N ALA A 769 47.05 16.14 -28.27
CA ALA A 769 46.13 17.26 -28.12
C ALA A 769 45.00 16.95 -27.12
N PHE A 770 44.41 15.76 -27.22
CA PHE A 770 43.36 15.28 -26.32
C PHE A 770 43.85 15.15 -24.86
N ILE A 771 45.03 14.58 -24.66
CA ILE A 771 45.65 14.49 -23.31
C ILE A 771 45.94 15.90 -22.78
N PHE A 772 46.44 16.80 -23.62
CA PHE A 772 46.73 18.18 -23.24
C PHE A 772 45.48 18.94 -22.79
N GLU A 773 44.35 18.75 -23.50
CA GLU A 773 43.05 19.31 -23.16
C GLU A 773 42.53 18.77 -21.82
N ILE A 774 42.57 17.45 -21.61
CA ILE A 774 42.16 16.81 -20.35
C ILE A 774 42.95 17.36 -19.16
N ILE A 775 44.27 17.51 -19.29
CA ILE A 775 45.11 18.03 -18.21
C ILE A 775 44.77 19.49 -17.93
N ALA A 776 44.58 20.32 -18.97
CA ALA A 776 44.22 21.73 -18.82
C ALA A 776 42.88 21.91 -18.09
N ASP A 777 41.86 21.13 -18.47
CA ASP A 777 40.53 21.20 -17.85
C ASP A 777 40.50 20.60 -16.44
N LYS A 778 41.25 19.52 -16.18
CA LYS A 778 41.40 18.99 -14.82
C LYS A 778 42.03 20.01 -13.88
N GLN A 779 43.07 20.72 -14.33
CA GLN A 779 43.68 21.81 -13.56
C GLN A 779 42.69 22.95 -13.32
N LYS A 780 41.92 23.34 -14.35
CA LYS A 780 40.89 24.38 -14.25
C LYS A 780 39.78 24.03 -13.26
N MET A 781 39.29 22.79 -13.29
CA MET A 781 38.28 22.31 -12.35
C MET A 781 38.82 22.21 -10.92
N SER A 782 40.02 21.65 -10.75
CA SER A 782 40.67 21.56 -9.44
C SER A 782 40.88 22.94 -8.81
N PHE A 783 41.29 23.94 -9.62
CA PHE A 783 41.47 25.31 -9.15
C PHE A 783 40.13 25.95 -8.73
N LYS A 784 39.06 25.76 -9.52
CA LYS A 784 37.73 26.32 -9.24
C LYS A 784 37.03 25.70 -8.04
N ASN A 785 37.25 24.41 -7.79
CA ASN A 785 36.64 23.69 -6.67
C ASN A 785 37.23 24.07 -5.30
N ASN A 786 38.38 24.76 -5.26
CA ASN A 786 38.98 25.20 -4.02
C ASN A 786 38.37 26.56 -3.57
N PRO A 787 37.66 26.63 -2.42
CA PRO A 787 36.95 27.85 -2.00
C PRO A 787 37.87 29.07 -1.78
N ASN A 788 39.16 28.86 -1.52
CA ASN A 788 40.17 29.92 -1.37
C ASN A 788 40.53 30.63 -2.68
N ASN A 789 40.11 30.10 -3.83
CA ASN A 789 40.45 30.59 -5.17
C ASN A 789 39.31 31.36 -5.86
N LYS A 790 38.20 31.62 -5.17
CA LYS A 790 36.99 32.25 -5.76
C LYS A 790 37.21 33.63 -6.41
N SER A 791 38.29 34.33 -6.06
CA SER A 791 38.65 35.66 -6.59
C SER A 791 40.02 35.72 -7.28
N LYS A 792 40.68 34.58 -7.51
CA LYS A 792 42.02 34.52 -8.14
C LYS A 792 41.94 33.98 -9.56
N PHE A 793 42.85 34.42 -10.43
CA PHE A 793 43.05 33.82 -11.75
C PHE A 793 44.04 32.66 -11.68
N ILE A 794 43.96 31.74 -12.66
CA ILE A 794 44.82 30.55 -12.70
C ILE A 794 46.15 30.93 -13.35
N ASP A 795 47.24 30.86 -12.61
CA ASP A 795 48.61 31.12 -13.07
C ASP A 795 49.57 29.93 -12.88
N ILE A 796 49.06 28.80 -12.37
CA ILE A 796 49.84 27.61 -12.05
C ILE A 796 49.78 26.58 -13.20
N GLY A 797 50.85 25.78 -13.34
CA GLY A 797 50.86 24.59 -14.20
C GLY A 797 50.68 24.89 -15.70
N LEU A 798 49.72 24.23 -16.32
CA LEU A 798 49.31 24.49 -17.69
C LEU A 798 48.49 25.78 -17.83
N TRP A 799 48.55 26.76 -16.92
CA TRP A 799 48.03 28.10 -17.19
C TRP A 799 49.14 29.19 -17.23
N LYS A 800 50.28 28.97 -16.55
CA LYS A 800 51.49 29.84 -16.57
C LYS A 800 52.06 30.28 -17.95
N TYR A 801 52.16 29.35 -18.89
CA TYR A 801 52.73 29.47 -20.24
C TYR A 801 51.74 29.83 -21.35
N SER A 802 50.43 29.79 -21.11
CA SER A 802 49.40 30.23 -22.08
C SER A 802 48.06 30.37 -21.40
N ARG A 803 47.35 31.44 -21.77
CA ARG A 803 46.07 31.84 -21.17
C ARG A 803 44.89 30.95 -21.58
N HIS A 804 44.98 30.25 -22.72
CA HIS A 804 43.86 29.52 -23.35
C HIS A 804 44.31 28.14 -23.88
N ARG A 805 44.81 27.29 -22.98
CA ARG A 805 45.49 26.03 -23.37
C ARG A 805 44.57 24.91 -23.82
N ASN A 806 43.37 24.87 -23.26
CA ASN A 806 42.31 23.97 -23.69
C ASN A 806 41.97 24.20 -25.17
N TYR A 807 41.90 25.46 -25.61
CA TYR A 807 41.65 25.82 -27.01
C TYR A 807 42.80 25.47 -27.95
N PHE A 808 44.04 25.49 -27.48
CA PHE A 808 45.17 24.94 -28.26
C PHE A 808 45.04 23.43 -28.46
N GLY A 809 44.66 22.70 -27.40
CA GLY A 809 44.31 21.28 -27.49
C GLY A 809 43.22 21.04 -28.52
N GLU A 810 42.11 21.77 -28.43
CA GLU A 810 41.00 21.67 -29.37
C GLU A 810 41.43 21.89 -30.84
N ILE A 811 42.19 22.96 -31.13
CA ILE A 811 42.72 23.22 -32.48
C ILE A 811 43.59 22.06 -32.98
N CYS A 812 44.49 21.55 -32.13
CA CYS A 812 45.38 20.45 -32.50
C CYS A 812 44.64 19.13 -32.68
N THR A 813 43.55 18.89 -31.94
CA THR A 813 42.69 17.71 -32.09
C THR A 813 42.09 17.67 -33.49
N TRP A 814 41.51 18.78 -33.96
CA TRP A 814 40.93 18.86 -35.30
C TRP A 814 41.97 18.82 -36.41
N LEU A 815 43.16 19.39 -36.17
CA LEU A 815 44.29 19.29 -37.09
C LEU A 815 44.80 17.86 -37.21
N GLY A 816 44.96 17.14 -36.09
CA GLY A 816 45.37 15.74 -36.04
C GLY A 816 44.37 14.83 -36.76
N LEU A 817 43.07 15.09 -36.58
CA LEU A 817 41.99 14.37 -37.28
C LEU A 817 42.05 14.58 -38.80
N TYR A 818 42.26 15.82 -39.26
CA TYR A 818 42.45 16.09 -40.69
C TYR A 818 43.72 15.41 -41.24
N ILE A 819 44.85 15.51 -40.55
CA ILE A 819 46.10 14.87 -40.98
C ILE A 819 45.93 13.35 -41.08
N SER A 820 45.22 12.74 -40.13
CA SER A 820 44.96 11.29 -40.11
C SER A 820 44.07 10.81 -41.26
N SER A 821 43.28 11.70 -41.85
CA SER A 821 42.38 11.39 -42.97
C SER A 821 42.93 11.90 -44.31
N SER A 822 43.94 12.76 -44.31
CA SER A 822 44.47 13.45 -45.49
C SER A 822 44.94 12.51 -46.62
N HIS A 823 45.44 11.32 -46.28
CA HIS A 823 45.86 10.31 -47.25
C HIS A 823 44.66 9.67 -47.99
N ILE A 824 43.53 9.51 -47.31
CA ILE A 824 42.30 8.91 -47.86
C ILE A 824 41.51 9.91 -48.71
N LEU A 825 41.55 11.20 -48.34
CA LEU A 825 40.89 12.28 -49.06
C LEU A 825 41.61 12.60 -50.38
N VAL A 826 40.87 12.61 -51.50
CA VAL A 826 41.40 12.85 -52.85
C VAL A 826 40.75 14.08 -53.49
N GLY A 827 41.53 14.88 -54.22
CA GLY A 827 41.03 16.01 -54.99
C GLY A 827 40.38 17.09 -54.12
N TYR A 828 39.12 17.43 -54.42
CA TYR A 828 38.37 18.47 -53.71
C TYR A 828 38.15 18.13 -52.23
N GLU A 829 38.03 16.86 -51.86
CA GLU A 829 37.78 16.44 -50.48
C GLU A 829 38.95 16.79 -49.54
N ARG A 830 40.18 16.69 -50.05
CA ARG A 830 41.38 17.08 -49.29
C ARG A 830 41.42 18.59 -49.09
N LEU A 831 40.97 19.34 -50.09
CA LEU A 831 40.89 20.80 -50.06
C LEU A 831 39.75 21.28 -49.15
N PHE A 832 38.59 20.63 -49.16
CA PHE A 832 37.49 20.99 -48.26
C PHE A 832 37.72 20.49 -46.83
N GLY A 833 38.39 19.34 -46.65
CA GLY A 833 38.72 18.81 -45.33
C GLY A 833 39.65 19.72 -44.53
N ILE A 834 40.55 20.48 -45.20
CA ILE A 834 41.45 21.43 -44.50
C ILE A 834 40.69 22.62 -43.93
N PHE A 835 39.49 22.92 -44.45
CA PHE A 835 38.68 23.99 -43.89
C PHE A 835 38.19 23.66 -42.49
N SER A 836 38.07 22.39 -42.08
CA SER A 836 37.69 22.03 -40.72
C SER A 836 38.63 22.64 -39.66
N PRO A 837 39.94 22.32 -39.63
CA PRO A 837 40.84 22.90 -38.63
C PRO A 837 41.03 24.41 -38.79
N ILE A 838 40.98 24.95 -40.01
CA ILE A 838 41.05 26.40 -40.25
C ILE A 838 39.82 27.12 -39.68
N PHE A 839 38.63 26.58 -39.92
CA PHE A 839 37.37 27.13 -39.45
C PHE A 839 37.29 27.12 -37.92
N VAL A 840 37.69 26.01 -37.29
CA VAL A 840 37.79 25.93 -35.82
C VAL A 840 38.77 26.97 -35.28
N THR A 841 39.94 27.10 -35.90
CA THR A 841 40.96 28.06 -35.47
C THR A 841 40.44 29.50 -35.56
N LEU A 842 39.76 29.85 -36.65
CA LEU A 842 39.19 31.19 -36.84
C LEU A 842 38.05 31.48 -35.87
N ILE A 843 37.16 30.51 -35.63
CA ILE A 843 36.08 30.66 -34.66
C ILE A 843 36.64 30.90 -33.26
N ILE A 844 37.55 30.04 -32.80
CA ILE A 844 38.14 30.12 -31.47
C ILE A 844 38.97 31.40 -31.29
N SER A 845 39.65 31.86 -32.35
CA SER A 845 40.53 33.04 -32.26
C SER A 845 39.77 34.36 -32.34
N PHE A 846 38.68 34.44 -33.13
CA PHE A 846 38.05 35.72 -33.46
C PHE A 846 36.57 35.82 -33.06
N LEU A 847 35.80 34.73 -33.17
CA LEU A 847 34.34 34.78 -33.06
C LEU A 847 33.82 34.34 -31.68
N SER A 848 34.41 33.29 -31.10
CA SER A 848 33.97 32.64 -29.88
C SER A 848 35.15 32.15 -29.04
N GLY A 849 34.91 31.80 -27.78
CA GLY A 849 35.95 31.27 -26.90
C GLY A 849 36.90 32.35 -26.36
N ILE A 850 38.01 32.60 -27.04
CA ILE A 850 39.13 33.41 -26.52
C ILE A 850 38.73 34.87 -26.33
N THR A 851 38.16 35.52 -27.35
CA THR A 851 37.83 36.96 -27.30
C THR A 851 36.79 37.29 -26.24
N ILE A 852 35.79 36.41 -26.06
CA ILE A 852 34.74 36.54 -25.06
C ILE A 852 35.31 36.34 -23.65
N LEU A 853 36.12 35.30 -23.47
CA LEU A 853 36.72 34.99 -22.16
C LEU A 853 37.75 36.04 -21.74
N GLU A 854 38.54 36.59 -22.66
CA GLU A 854 39.46 37.70 -22.37
C GLU A 854 38.69 38.96 -21.96
N LYS A 855 37.58 39.29 -22.65
CA LYS A 855 36.71 40.42 -22.26
C LYS A 855 36.08 40.21 -20.88
N GLN A 856 35.63 38.99 -20.57
CA GLN A 856 35.09 38.66 -19.25
C GLN A 856 36.16 38.70 -18.17
N ALA A 857 37.34 38.13 -18.42
CA ALA A 857 38.45 38.15 -17.48
C ALA A 857 38.95 39.58 -17.23
N MET A 858 38.93 40.46 -18.23
CA MET A 858 39.20 41.90 -18.05
C MET A 858 38.13 42.60 -17.21
N LYS A 859 36.85 42.22 -17.30
CA LYS A 859 35.80 42.75 -16.42
C LYS A 859 35.96 42.32 -14.97
N ILE A 860 36.45 41.10 -14.74
CA ILE A 860 36.55 40.50 -13.40
C ILE A 860 37.88 40.89 -12.72
N TYR A 861 39.01 40.79 -13.43
CA TYR A 861 40.36 40.95 -12.90
C TYR A 861 41.07 42.23 -13.40
N GLY A 862 40.41 43.08 -14.20
CA GLY A 862 41.03 44.26 -14.81
C GLY A 862 41.52 45.31 -13.82
N ASN A 863 41.03 45.29 -12.58
CA ASN A 863 41.48 46.18 -11.51
C ASN A 863 42.68 45.61 -10.72
N ASP A 864 43.11 44.37 -10.98
CA ASP A 864 44.23 43.72 -10.29
C ASP A 864 45.55 43.92 -11.06
N PRO A 865 46.57 44.59 -10.47
CA PRO A 865 47.85 44.83 -11.13
C PRO A 865 48.62 43.54 -11.45
N THR A 866 48.43 42.46 -10.68
CA THR A 866 49.10 41.17 -10.93
C THR A 866 48.59 40.48 -12.19
N TYR A 867 47.30 40.64 -12.49
CA TYR A 867 46.68 40.11 -13.71
C TYR A 867 47.20 40.81 -14.98
N HIS A 868 47.47 42.12 -14.92
CA HIS A 868 48.08 42.85 -16.04
C HIS A 868 49.50 42.37 -16.35
N ILE A 869 50.29 42.06 -15.32
CA ILE A 869 51.64 41.49 -15.49
C ILE A 869 51.54 40.11 -16.14
N TYR A 870 50.66 39.24 -15.61
CA TYR A 870 50.40 37.92 -16.18
C TYR A 870 49.97 37.98 -17.64
N ARG A 871 49.05 38.89 -18.00
CA ARG A 871 48.55 39.06 -19.38
C ARG A 871 49.64 39.53 -20.35
N LYS A 872 50.57 40.38 -19.91
CA LYS A 872 51.70 40.84 -20.72
C LYS A 872 52.77 39.77 -20.93
N GLN A 873 53.02 38.94 -19.91
CA GLN A 873 54.07 37.91 -19.95
C GLN A 873 53.59 36.60 -20.59
N THR A 874 52.28 36.34 -20.60
CA THR A 874 51.71 35.04 -21.00
C THR A 874 51.00 35.14 -22.36
N PRO A 875 51.41 34.36 -23.38
CA PRO A 875 50.79 34.37 -24.70
C PRO A 875 49.35 33.83 -24.65
N VAL A 876 48.57 34.14 -25.69
CA VAL A 876 47.18 33.68 -25.79
C VAL A 876 47.14 32.17 -26.04
N LEU A 877 47.77 31.70 -27.11
CA LEU A 877 47.91 30.29 -27.48
C LEU A 877 49.39 29.88 -27.49
N ILE A 878 49.66 28.57 -27.34
CA ILE A 878 50.94 27.96 -27.71
C ILE A 878 50.81 27.52 -29.18
N PRO A 879 51.83 27.59 -30.04
CA PRO A 879 53.08 28.34 -29.89
C PRO A 879 52.80 29.85 -29.81
N PHE A 880 53.70 30.62 -29.19
CA PHE A 880 53.56 32.03 -28.75
C PHE A 880 52.92 33.00 -29.77
N ILE A 881 51.62 32.93 -29.98
CA ILE A 881 50.86 33.83 -30.84
C ILE A 881 50.18 34.88 -29.95
N ASN A 882 50.64 36.12 -30.07
CA ASN A 882 49.96 37.27 -29.52
C ASN A 882 49.02 37.81 -30.58
N PHE A 883 47.72 37.64 -30.36
CA PHE A 883 46.71 38.36 -31.15
C PHE A 883 46.69 39.83 -30.67
N PRO A 884 46.69 40.80 -31.59
CA PRO A 884 46.62 42.23 -31.25
C PRO A 884 45.32 42.61 -30.55
#